data_AF-A0A421JKS6-F1
#
_entry.id   AF-A0A421JKS6-F1
#
_cell.length_a   1.000
_cell.length_b   1.000
_cell.length_c   1.000
_cell.angle_alpha   90.00
_cell.angle_beta   90.00
_cell.angle_gamma   90.00
#
_symmetry.space_group_name_H-M   'P 1'
#
loop_
_entity.id
_entity.type
_entity.pdbx_description
1 polymer ?
#
loop_
_entity_poly.entity_id
_entity_poly.type
_entity_poly.pdbx_seq_one_letter_code
_entity_poly.pdbx_strand_id
1 'polypeptide(L)'
;MSSIAKNKDPTSLLNIQHDYLLAQIKSVQVPGQLYSLIIDNITESILYRVITKEQLLRLVTSIEKVDERRKSAGKFINAIYFVDTNIYNCNCIIADVETNRYKSGIGLFLPLSSHKSEINQYYNARFLRHPGVDAYFNQGETIHFINVNLYPVESRVFLTDNKTTNSMPIYFNENCSQFVKAQVERAAKSLVSLMVLTGEYPLVRFYNPVDLSHPAKRLCELLADEFQTQIDEYARLNQDYPPASVADKPRSILLICDRTLDLFAPLLHEFSYQAMAMDIVPDLERTGVYKYQAESEAGDIKEVEAKLDDENDEDWINLRHVHIIEASELIIARINDLIKNNPLMVDRSKASSSSDLMYVVAHLKGFDEERKYLTLHKKLIDECLDINSSRKLAEFAADFEQTCCADGVTFEGERNKTLHDDLIVLLAREDLHINDKIRLVLMYAFYRGGLSESDFKKLAKFIGVNDREIIGLISRCFTNLYKLGFPIVKTNVKDKPMTRTTFHDINNEGTYNTSRFIPAIKQVLTKASRYHLDEEWFPYFRDKPLQDDIPVSSRANTARTNQLSNGTGSLRNPRIKASWASSSSIRHVGSTSSSIHNPLNQKIFCYVAGGITYSEIRSIYELSSSLNKEFYIGSESILKPRDFLIGLQSIDKAKSPIDLDLNIAKELNQPRECPQFLYETAAPPPPRTGSLPPNQAIQNQMNKFQHDVEIQQKIFEDQHSLASSGHYRKRLSASTKSSSGSNESKPKEKETKTSRLKKLFK
;
A
#
# COMPACT_ATOMS: atom_id res chain seq x y z
N MET A 1 -22.13 -8.27 -18.62
CA MET A 1 -22.39 -7.15 -17.68
C MET A 1 -21.12 -6.90 -16.86
N SER A 2 -20.09 -6.36 -17.50
CA SER A 2 -18.86 -5.91 -16.85
C SER A 2 -18.99 -4.41 -16.57
N SER A 3 -19.18 -4.02 -15.32
CA SER A 3 -19.01 -2.62 -14.94
C SER A 3 -18.70 -2.56 -13.45
N ILE A 4 -17.47 -2.14 -13.14
CA ILE A 4 -17.14 -1.05 -12.22
C ILE A 4 -15.62 -0.79 -12.21
N ALA A 5 -14.76 -1.76 -12.56
CA ALA A 5 -13.34 -1.46 -12.78
C ALA A 5 -13.15 -0.75 -14.14
N LYS A 6 -12.84 0.55 -14.13
CA LYS A 6 -12.33 1.25 -15.32
C LYS A 6 -10.92 0.77 -15.68
N ASN A 7 -10.19 0.20 -14.71
CA ASN A 7 -8.92 -0.46 -14.93
C ASN A 7 -9.08 -1.76 -15.74
N LYS A 8 -8.65 -1.72 -17.00
CA LYS A 8 -8.76 -2.83 -17.97
C LYS A 8 -7.57 -3.78 -17.96
N ASP A 9 -6.56 -3.56 -17.11
CA ASP A 9 -5.37 -4.43 -17.06
C ASP A 9 -5.76 -5.79 -16.44
N PRO A 10 -5.75 -6.90 -17.22
CA PRO A 10 -6.08 -8.23 -16.70
C PRO A 10 -4.99 -8.78 -15.76
N THR A 11 -3.84 -8.12 -15.71
CA THR A 11 -2.66 -8.49 -14.92
C THR A 11 -2.58 -7.72 -13.60
N SER A 12 -3.55 -6.81 -13.38
CA SER A 12 -3.68 -6.01 -12.16
C SER A 12 -4.05 -6.88 -10.96
N LEU A 13 -3.29 -6.75 -9.87
CA LEU A 13 -3.56 -7.46 -8.62
C LEU A 13 -4.95 -7.17 -8.05
N LEU A 14 -5.47 -5.94 -8.24
CA LEU A 14 -6.81 -5.58 -7.80
C LEU A 14 -7.87 -6.39 -8.55
N ASN A 15 -7.75 -6.47 -9.87
CA ASN A 15 -8.69 -7.19 -10.73
C ASN A 15 -8.60 -8.71 -10.49
N ILE A 16 -7.39 -9.26 -10.40
CA ILE A 16 -7.16 -10.69 -10.14
C ILE A 16 -7.80 -11.09 -8.80
N GLN A 17 -7.57 -10.30 -7.74
CA GLN A 17 -8.13 -10.59 -6.42
C GLN A 17 -9.64 -10.37 -6.35
N HIS A 18 -10.17 -9.33 -7.02
CA HIS A 18 -11.61 -9.09 -7.17
C HIS A 18 -12.30 -10.33 -7.77
N ASP A 19 -11.81 -10.79 -8.92
CA ASP A 19 -12.43 -11.89 -9.66
C ASP A 19 -12.32 -13.21 -8.89
N TYR A 20 -11.18 -13.45 -8.24
CA TYR A 20 -10.99 -14.62 -7.39
C TYR A 20 -11.98 -14.63 -6.21
N LEU A 21 -12.09 -13.54 -5.46
CA LEU A 21 -13.01 -13.45 -4.31
C LEU A 21 -14.47 -13.63 -4.72
N LEU A 22 -14.90 -12.98 -5.80
CA LEU A 22 -16.26 -13.16 -6.31
C LEU A 22 -16.52 -14.60 -6.77
N ALA A 23 -15.54 -15.25 -7.40
CA ALA A 23 -15.65 -16.64 -7.80
C ALA A 23 -15.78 -17.57 -6.59
N GLN A 24 -14.95 -17.39 -5.56
CA GLN A 24 -15.02 -18.18 -4.32
C GLN A 24 -16.37 -18.03 -3.62
N ILE A 25 -16.86 -16.80 -3.44
CA ILE A 25 -18.17 -16.55 -2.80
C ILE A 25 -19.31 -17.18 -3.61
N LYS A 26 -19.29 -17.08 -4.95
CA LYS A 26 -20.34 -17.68 -5.80
C LYS A 26 -20.28 -19.20 -5.82
N SER A 27 -19.08 -19.79 -5.76
CA SER A 27 -18.89 -21.24 -5.90
C SER A 27 -19.57 -22.04 -4.79
N VAL A 28 -19.71 -21.45 -3.60
CA VAL A 28 -20.32 -22.09 -2.44
C VAL A 28 -21.83 -21.84 -2.30
N GLN A 29 -22.41 -21.02 -3.19
CA GLN A 29 -23.83 -20.68 -3.15
C GLN A 29 -24.66 -21.65 -3.97
N VAL A 30 -25.79 -22.07 -3.38
CA VAL A 30 -26.80 -22.91 -4.05
C VAL A 30 -27.97 -22.03 -4.49
N PRO A 31 -28.42 -22.13 -5.76
CA PRO A 31 -29.58 -21.37 -6.24
C PRO A 31 -30.82 -21.57 -5.36
N GLY A 32 -31.51 -20.46 -5.06
CA GLY A 32 -32.74 -20.45 -4.26
C GLY A 32 -32.54 -20.44 -2.74
N GLN A 33 -31.30 -20.47 -2.25
CA GLN A 33 -31.00 -20.28 -0.83
C GLN A 33 -30.56 -18.84 -0.53
N LEU A 34 -30.77 -18.43 0.72
CA LEU A 34 -30.37 -17.12 1.23
C LEU A 34 -29.10 -17.26 2.06
N TYR A 35 -28.19 -16.30 1.89
CA TYR A 35 -26.87 -16.31 2.53
C TYR A 35 -26.59 -14.98 3.21
N SER A 36 -26.03 -15.03 4.41
CA SER A 36 -25.39 -13.89 5.08
C SER A 36 -23.88 -14.07 5.03
N LEU A 37 -23.15 -13.03 4.60
CA LEU A 37 -21.70 -13.02 4.59
C LEU A 37 -21.18 -12.48 5.92
N ILE A 38 -20.48 -13.34 6.66
CA ILE A 38 -19.90 -13.02 7.97
C ILE A 38 -18.41 -12.76 7.79
N ILE A 39 -17.97 -11.56 8.15
CA ILE A 39 -16.58 -11.09 7.99
C ILE A 39 -15.98 -10.63 9.31
N ASP A 40 -14.66 -10.56 9.38
CA ASP A 40 -13.94 -9.96 10.51
C ASP A 40 -13.25 -8.65 10.09
N ASN A 41 -12.38 -8.10 10.94
CA ASN A 41 -11.67 -6.87 10.63
C ASN A 41 -10.57 -7.02 9.57
N ILE A 42 -9.98 -8.22 9.44
CA ILE A 42 -8.93 -8.50 8.47
C ILE A 42 -9.56 -8.72 7.10
N THR A 43 -10.53 -9.63 7.01
CA THR A 43 -11.21 -9.97 5.75
C THR A 43 -12.06 -8.83 5.23
N GLU A 44 -12.66 -7.99 6.07
CA GLU A 44 -13.32 -6.76 5.64
C GLU A 44 -12.35 -5.84 4.87
N SER A 45 -11.15 -5.63 5.41
CA SER A 45 -10.16 -4.74 4.78
C SER A 45 -9.71 -5.25 3.41
N ILE A 46 -9.57 -6.57 3.27
CA ILE A 46 -9.22 -7.26 2.02
C ILE A 46 -10.39 -7.18 1.03
N LEU A 47 -11.61 -7.42 1.51
CA LEU A 47 -12.82 -7.49 0.69
C LEU A 47 -13.17 -6.13 0.10
N TYR A 48 -13.27 -5.09 0.95
CA TYR A 48 -13.64 -3.74 0.53
C TYR A 48 -12.52 -3.00 -0.20
N ARG A 49 -11.29 -3.55 -0.25
CA ARG A 49 -10.25 -3.02 -1.13
C ARG A 49 -10.59 -3.23 -2.60
N VAL A 50 -11.25 -4.34 -2.94
CA VAL A 50 -11.46 -4.74 -4.33
C VAL A 50 -12.92 -4.84 -4.74
N ILE A 51 -13.84 -5.11 -3.81
CA ILE A 51 -15.27 -5.30 -4.10
C ILE A 51 -16.10 -4.29 -3.30
N THR A 52 -17.05 -3.63 -3.96
CA THR A 52 -17.95 -2.68 -3.28
C THR A 52 -19.05 -3.41 -2.50
N LYS A 53 -19.59 -2.74 -1.48
CA LYS A 53 -20.69 -3.30 -0.67
C LYS A 53 -21.92 -3.62 -1.52
N GLU A 54 -22.21 -2.80 -2.52
CA GLU A 54 -23.33 -2.99 -3.44
C GLU A 54 -23.18 -4.24 -4.30
N GLN A 55 -21.95 -4.54 -4.74
CA GLN A 55 -21.67 -5.77 -5.50
C GLN A 55 -21.89 -7.01 -4.65
N LEU A 56 -21.46 -6.98 -3.38
CA LEU A 56 -21.67 -8.09 -2.44
C LEU A 56 -23.14 -8.31 -2.11
N LEU A 57 -23.91 -7.24 -1.88
CA LEU A 57 -25.34 -7.34 -1.58
C LEU A 57 -26.19 -7.86 -2.76
N ARG A 58 -25.61 -7.96 -3.97
CA ARG A 58 -26.24 -8.68 -5.10
C ARG A 58 -26.03 -10.19 -5.01
N LEU A 59 -25.05 -10.65 -4.24
CA LEU A 59 -24.73 -12.07 -4.03
C LEU A 59 -25.26 -12.60 -2.70
N VAL A 60 -25.29 -11.77 -1.65
CA VAL A 60 -25.71 -12.16 -0.30
C VAL A 60 -26.79 -11.21 0.23
N THR A 61 -27.61 -11.71 1.14
CA THR A 61 -28.74 -10.96 1.73
C THR A 61 -28.29 -9.92 2.75
N SER A 62 -27.26 -10.24 3.54
CA SER A 62 -26.64 -9.30 4.49
C SER A 62 -25.13 -9.52 4.59
N ILE A 63 -24.42 -8.49 5.05
CA ILE A 63 -23.00 -8.54 5.38
C ILE A 63 -22.89 -8.11 6.83
N GLU A 64 -22.28 -8.95 7.66
CA GLU A 64 -22.30 -8.81 9.12
C GLU A 64 -20.91 -9.09 9.71
N LYS A 65 -20.59 -8.44 10.83
CA LYS A 65 -19.34 -8.66 11.55
C LYS A 65 -19.46 -9.83 12.53
N VAL A 66 -18.47 -10.72 12.52
CA VAL A 66 -18.47 -11.96 13.32
C VAL A 66 -18.58 -11.69 14.83
N ASP A 67 -18.10 -10.54 15.30
CA ASP A 67 -18.06 -10.16 16.70
C ASP A 67 -19.08 -9.09 17.10
N GLU A 68 -19.95 -8.65 16.20
CA GLU A 68 -21.00 -7.67 16.50
C GLU A 68 -22.36 -8.31 16.84
N ARG A 69 -23.24 -7.53 17.48
CA ARG A 69 -24.64 -7.92 17.73
C ARG A 69 -25.37 -8.08 16.40
N ARG A 70 -25.68 -9.32 16.05
CA ARG A 70 -26.39 -9.68 14.82
C ARG A 70 -27.83 -10.08 15.12
N LYS A 71 -28.76 -9.65 14.26
CA LYS A 71 -30.16 -10.08 14.37
C LYS A 71 -30.21 -11.58 14.12
N SER A 72 -31.01 -12.31 14.89
CA SER A 72 -31.26 -13.73 14.58
C SER A 72 -31.99 -13.78 13.24
N ALA A 73 -31.25 -14.14 12.19
CA ALA A 73 -31.73 -14.12 10.80
C ALA A 73 -32.77 -15.25 10.54
N GLY A 74 -33.04 -16.07 11.56
CA GLY A 74 -33.95 -17.20 11.53
C GLY A 74 -33.30 -18.46 10.94
N LYS A 75 -33.92 -19.63 11.17
CA LYS A 75 -33.44 -20.95 10.71
C LYS A 75 -33.51 -21.16 9.19
N PHE A 76 -33.64 -20.11 8.38
CA PHE A 76 -33.81 -20.18 6.92
C PHE A 76 -32.66 -19.55 6.12
N ILE A 77 -31.75 -18.81 6.76
CA ILE A 77 -30.56 -18.21 6.12
C ILE A 77 -29.32 -19.02 6.48
N ASN A 78 -28.43 -19.27 5.52
CA ASN A 78 -27.13 -19.89 5.77
C ASN A 78 -26.05 -18.81 5.96
N ALA A 79 -24.99 -19.11 6.70
CA ALA A 79 -23.86 -18.21 6.87
C ALA A 79 -22.66 -18.64 6.03
N ILE A 80 -22.06 -17.68 5.32
CA ILE A 80 -20.74 -17.82 4.69
C ILE A 80 -19.75 -17.07 5.57
N TYR A 81 -18.84 -17.78 6.23
CA TYR A 81 -17.82 -17.21 7.09
C TYR A 81 -16.54 -16.95 6.31
N PHE A 82 -16.35 -15.71 5.85
CA PHE A 82 -15.10 -15.25 5.28
C PHE A 82 -14.30 -14.53 6.37
N VAL A 83 -13.52 -15.27 7.16
CA VAL A 83 -12.82 -14.78 8.35
C VAL A 83 -11.38 -15.29 8.42
N ASP A 84 -10.53 -14.57 9.14
CA ASP A 84 -9.21 -15.08 9.52
C ASP A 84 -9.34 -16.27 10.49
N THR A 85 -8.45 -17.24 10.37
CA THR A 85 -8.45 -18.40 11.26
C THR A 85 -7.66 -18.09 12.52
N ASN A 86 -8.34 -17.59 13.54
CA ASN A 86 -7.82 -17.35 14.88
C ASN A 86 -8.79 -17.86 15.97
N ILE A 87 -8.31 -17.95 17.21
CA ILE A 87 -9.06 -18.55 18.33
C ILE A 87 -10.34 -17.74 18.62
N TYR A 88 -10.24 -16.42 18.55
CA TYR A 88 -11.34 -15.50 18.78
C TYR A 88 -12.50 -15.74 17.80
N ASN A 89 -12.21 -15.75 16.50
CA ASN A 89 -13.20 -16.01 15.46
C ASN A 89 -13.80 -17.42 15.58
N CYS A 90 -13.00 -18.43 15.90
CA CYS A 90 -13.50 -19.78 16.18
C CYS A 90 -14.55 -19.77 17.31
N ASN A 91 -14.31 -19.01 18.38
CA ASN A 91 -15.24 -18.89 19.50
C ASN A 91 -16.50 -18.10 19.15
N CYS A 92 -16.39 -17.05 18.35
CA CYS A 92 -17.55 -16.34 17.82
C CYS A 92 -18.44 -17.26 16.96
N ILE A 93 -17.83 -18.12 16.15
CA ILE A 93 -18.57 -19.12 15.34
C ILE A 93 -19.22 -20.18 16.24
N ILE A 94 -18.54 -20.66 17.28
CA ILE A 94 -19.14 -21.59 18.25
C ILE A 94 -20.39 -20.95 18.90
N ALA A 95 -20.34 -19.66 19.26
CA ALA A 95 -21.51 -18.96 19.78
C ALA A 95 -22.67 -18.88 18.76
N ASP A 96 -22.38 -18.71 17.46
CA ASP A 96 -23.39 -18.79 16.39
C ASP A 96 -24.06 -20.16 16.31
N VAL A 97 -23.26 -21.21 16.45
CA VAL A 97 -23.72 -22.60 16.42
C VAL A 97 -24.60 -22.91 17.63
N GLU A 98 -24.17 -22.55 18.84
CA GLU A 98 -24.92 -22.82 20.07
C GLU A 98 -26.26 -22.07 20.11
N THR A 99 -26.28 -20.84 19.62
CA THR A 99 -27.50 -20.02 19.55
C THR A 99 -28.38 -20.33 18.34
N ASN A 100 -27.97 -21.25 17.46
CA ASN A 100 -28.65 -21.57 16.20
C ASN A 100 -28.97 -20.31 15.38
N ARG A 101 -28.00 -19.38 15.29
CA ARG A 101 -28.19 -18.06 14.68
C ARG A 101 -28.52 -18.14 13.20
N TYR A 102 -27.95 -19.13 12.52
CA TYR A 102 -28.19 -19.44 11.11
C TYR A 102 -28.55 -20.91 10.94
N LYS A 103 -29.06 -21.27 9.76
CA LYS A 103 -29.44 -22.64 9.41
C LYS A 103 -28.25 -23.59 9.33
N SER A 104 -27.18 -23.17 8.65
CA SER A 104 -25.96 -23.93 8.42
C SER A 104 -24.80 -22.99 8.10
N GLY A 105 -23.57 -23.49 8.21
CA GLY A 105 -22.34 -22.73 7.95
C GLY A 105 -21.56 -23.25 6.75
N ILE A 106 -20.94 -22.31 6.04
CA ILE A 106 -19.90 -22.57 5.04
C ILE A 106 -18.68 -21.74 5.44
N GLY A 107 -17.54 -22.38 5.60
CA GLY A 107 -16.27 -21.71 5.90
C GLY A 107 -15.56 -21.32 4.61
N LEU A 108 -15.22 -20.05 4.46
CA LEU A 108 -14.23 -19.54 3.51
C LEU A 108 -13.09 -18.94 4.32
N PHE A 109 -12.36 -19.77 5.06
CA PHE A 109 -11.39 -19.28 6.03
C PHE A 109 -10.08 -18.86 5.36
N LEU A 110 -9.38 -17.88 5.93
CA LEU A 110 -7.99 -17.64 5.57
C LEU A 110 -7.10 -18.80 6.05
N PRO A 111 -5.98 -19.12 5.37
CA PRO A 111 -5.17 -20.28 5.68
C PRO A 111 -4.67 -20.26 7.12
N LEU A 112 -4.74 -21.42 7.77
CA LEU A 112 -4.17 -21.64 9.10
C LEU A 112 -2.68 -21.26 9.12
N SER A 113 -2.22 -20.69 10.23
CA SER A 113 -0.78 -20.55 10.47
C SER A 113 -0.13 -21.93 10.62
N SER A 114 1.21 -21.97 10.51
CA SER A 114 2.05 -23.17 10.57
C SER A 114 1.49 -24.28 11.47
N HIS A 115 1.63 -25.55 11.06
CA HIS A 115 1.15 -26.73 11.79
C HIS A 115 1.56 -26.79 13.29
N LYS A 116 2.62 -26.07 13.68
CA LYS A 116 3.11 -25.99 15.06
C LYS A 116 2.47 -24.87 15.90
N SER A 117 1.52 -24.13 15.34
CA SER A 117 0.88 -22.99 15.99
C SER A 117 -0.23 -23.42 16.96
N GLU A 118 -0.43 -22.63 18.01
CA GLU A 118 -1.51 -22.82 19.00
C GLU A 118 -2.88 -22.87 18.33
N ILE A 119 -3.10 -22.03 17.31
CA ILE A 119 -4.36 -22.01 16.56
C ILE A 119 -4.63 -23.32 15.82
N ASN A 120 -3.61 -23.97 15.24
CA ASN A 120 -3.80 -25.24 14.55
C ASN A 120 -4.27 -26.34 15.53
N GLN A 121 -3.66 -26.37 16.72
CA GLN A 121 -4.09 -27.27 17.80
C GLN A 121 -5.52 -26.95 18.27
N TYR A 122 -5.84 -25.68 18.47
CA TYR A 122 -7.18 -25.25 18.89
C TYR A 122 -8.25 -25.65 17.87
N TYR A 123 -7.97 -25.36 16.60
CA TYR A 123 -8.85 -25.65 15.47
C TYR A 123 -9.17 -27.15 15.38
N ASN A 124 -8.14 -28.00 15.39
CA ASN A 124 -8.32 -29.45 15.24
C ASN A 124 -8.85 -30.13 16.50
N ALA A 125 -8.45 -29.70 17.70
CA ALA A 125 -8.79 -30.39 18.94
C ALA A 125 -10.08 -29.88 19.59
N ARG A 126 -10.48 -28.62 19.33
CA ARG A 126 -11.67 -28.01 19.95
C ARG A 126 -12.71 -27.59 18.93
N PHE A 127 -12.34 -26.81 17.91
CA PHE A 127 -13.31 -26.26 16.97
C PHE A 127 -13.98 -27.38 16.13
N LEU A 128 -13.19 -28.17 15.38
CA LEU A 128 -13.74 -29.24 14.55
C LEU A 128 -14.36 -30.40 15.35
N ARG A 129 -13.91 -30.62 16.59
CA ARG A 129 -14.45 -31.68 17.47
C ARG A 129 -15.68 -31.25 18.27
N HIS A 130 -16.08 -29.99 18.19
CA HIS A 130 -17.29 -29.52 18.86
C HIS A 130 -18.53 -30.10 18.15
N PRO A 131 -19.40 -30.87 18.84
CA PRO A 131 -20.49 -31.60 18.17
C PRO A 131 -21.44 -30.71 17.37
N GLY A 132 -21.69 -29.50 17.86
CA GLY A 132 -22.50 -28.52 17.14
C GLY A 132 -21.80 -28.00 15.87
N VAL A 133 -20.48 -27.79 15.92
CA VAL A 133 -19.71 -27.27 14.78
C VAL A 133 -19.59 -28.34 13.71
N ASP A 134 -19.32 -29.58 14.12
CA ASP A 134 -19.26 -30.76 13.26
C ASP A 134 -20.57 -30.91 12.46
N ALA A 135 -21.73 -30.86 13.11
CA ALA A 135 -23.01 -30.90 12.42
C ALA A 135 -23.26 -29.67 11.55
N TYR A 136 -22.89 -28.47 12.02
CA TYR A 136 -23.17 -27.20 11.34
C TYR A 136 -22.37 -27.00 10.04
N PHE A 137 -21.15 -27.56 9.97
CA PHE A 137 -20.29 -27.55 8.78
C PHE A 137 -20.22 -28.91 8.07
N ASN A 138 -21.23 -29.77 8.26
CA ASN A 138 -21.33 -31.09 7.61
C ASN A 138 -20.02 -31.91 7.72
N GLN A 139 -19.59 -32.19 8.94
CA GLN A 139 -18.36 -32.92 9.26
C GLN A 139 -17.09 -32.26 8.69
N GLY A 140 -17.12 -30.94 8.53
CA GLY A 140 -16.03 -30.14 7.98
C GLY A 140 -15.99 -30.07 6.45
N GLU A 141 -16.90 -30.75 5.73
CA GLU A 141 -16.92 -30.76 4.25
C GLU A 141 -17.21 -29.39 3.64
N THR A 142 -17.91 -28.50 4.36
CA THR A 142 -18.22 -27.14 3.89
C THR A 142 -17.20 -26.09 4.35
N ILE A 143 -16.06 -26.51 4.90
CA ILE A 143 -14.97 -25.60 5.26
C ILE A 143 -13.91 -25.62 4.15
N HIS A 144 -13.71 -24.48 3.53
CA HIS A 144 -12.70 -24.23 2.51
C HIS A 144 -11.72 -23.18 3.00
N PHE A 145 -10.46 -23.32 2.61
CA PHE A 145 -9.42 -22.32 2.86
C PHE A 145 -9.11 -21.58 1.57
N ILE A 146 -9.08 -20.25 1.62
CA ILE A 146 -8.81 -19.40 0.44
C ILE A 146 -7.62 -18.48 0.67
N ASN A 147 -6.68 -18.47 -0.28
CA ASN A 147 -5.43 -17.70 -0.17
C ASN A 147 -5.59 -16.29 -0.73
N VAL A 148 -6.01 -15.35 0.12
CA VAL A 148 -6.23 -13.93 -0.22
C VAL A 148 -5.61 -12.98 0.81
N ASN A 149 -4.56 -13.42 1.50
CA ASN A 149 -3.89 -12.70 2.58
C ASN A 149 -2.92 -11.61 2.07
N LEU A 150 -3.31 -10.87 1.04
CA LEU A 150 -2.55 -9.70 0.57
C LEU A 150 -3.47 -8.50 0.40
N TYR A 151 -2.92 -7.30 0.60
CA TYR A 151 -3.60 -6.04 0.40
C TYR A 151 -3.08 -5.37 -0.87
N PRO A 152 -3.80 -5.42 -2.00
CA PRO A 152 -3.32 -4.83 -3.25
C PRO A 152 -3.45 -3.30 -3.18
N VAL A 153 -2.32 -2.60 -3.29
CA VAL A 153 -2.26 -1.13 -3.25
C VAL A 153 -2.41 -0.56 -4.65
N GLU A 154 -1.64 -1.09 -5.59
CA GLU A 154 -1.70 -0.71 -7.00
C GLU A 154 -1.76 -1.97 -7.86
N SER A 155 -1.95 -1.79 -9.16
CA SER A 155 -1.98 -2.89 -10.13
C SER A 155 -0.78 -3.85 -10.03
N ARG A 156 0.40 -3.38 -9.60
CA ARG A 156 1.64 -4.19 -9.45
C ARG A 156 2.23 -4.18 -8.03
N VAL A 157 1.54 -3.60 -7.06
CA VAL A 157 2.06 -3.35 -5.70
C VAL A 157 1.12 -3.93 -4.66
N PHE A 158 1.66 -4.68 -3.70
CA PHE A 158 0.89 -5.22 -2.59
C PHE A 158 1.57 -5.02 -1.24
N LEU A 159 0.76 -5.01 -0.17
CA LEU A 159 1.22 -5.03 1.21
C LEU A 159 0.75 -6.30 1.91
N THR A 160 1.44 -6.67 2.99
CA THR A 160 1.02 -7.81 3.83
C THR A 160 -0.25 -7.54 4.62
N ASP A 161 -0.49 -6.28 4.97
CA ASP A 161 -1.71 -5.78 5.59
C ASP A 161 -1.85 -4.27 5.32
N ASN A 162 -2.96 -3.67 5.75
CA ASN A 162 -3.23 -2.24 5.59
C ASN A 162 -2.99 -1.42 6.86
N LYS A 163 -2.38 -2.00 7.91
CA LYS A 163 -2.23 -1.36 9.22
C LYS A 163 -0.78 -1.06 9.54
N THR A 164 0.14 -1.92 9.15
CA THR A 164 1.57 -1.82 9.44
C THR A 164 2.15 -0.60 8.75
N THR A 165 2.48 0.42 9.52
CA THR A 165 3.05 1.68 9.02
C THR A 165 4.55 1.57 8.82
N ASN A 166 5.25 0.86 9.72
CA ASN A 166 6.70 0.64 9.63
C ASN A 166 7.10 -0.67 10.33
N SER A 167 7.70 -1.59 9.59
CA SER A 167 8.15 -2.91 10.08
C SER A 167 9.62 -2.94 10.52
N MET A 168 10.40 -1.88 10.28
CA MET A 168 11.80 -1.80 10.73
C MET A 168 11.98 -2.10 12.23
N PRO A 169 11.20 -1.54 13.18
CA PRO A 169 11.35 -1.89 14.59
C PRO A 169 11.12 -3.37 14.88
N ILE A 170 10.25 -4.04 14.13
CA ILE A 170 10.00 -5.49 14.32
C ILE A 170 11.27 -6.28 14.01
N TYR A 171 11.97 -5.94 12.92
CA TYR A 171 13.12 -6.70 12.43
C TYR A 171 14.47 -6.30 13.02
N PHE A 172 14.67 -5.00 13.28
CA PHE A 172 15.96 -4.44 13.66
C PHE A 172 16.02 -3.95 15.11
N ASN A 173 14.92 -3.99 15.86
CA ASN A 173 14.95 -3.78 17.31
C ASN A 173 15.05 -5.12 18.05
N GLU A 174 16.14 -5.31 18.80
CA GLU A 174 16.37 -6.52 19.60
C GLU A 174 15.25 -6.79 20.63
N ASN A 175 14.61 -5.73 21.13
CA ASN A 175 13.48 -5.81 22.08
C ASN A 175 12.17 -6.32 21.43
N CYS A 176 12.14 -6.47 20.10
CA CYS A 176 10.97 -6.89 19.33
C CYS A 176 11.14 -8.27 18.69
N SER A 177 12.22 -9.00 19.02
CA SER A 177 12.57 -10.30 18.42
C SER A 177 11.45 -11.34 18.51
N GLN A 178 10.61 -11.30 19.55
CA GLN A 178 9.44 -12.17 19.72
C GLN A 178 8.37 -12.02 18.62
N PHE A 179 8.32 -10.88 17.92
CA PHE A 179 7.34 -10.61 16.88
C PHE A 179 7.84 -10.98 15.48
N VAL A 180 9.14 -11.16 15.29
CA VAL A 180 9.77 -11.43 13.99
C VAL A 180 9.16 -12.66 13.32
N LYS A 181 9.01 -13.76 14.07
CA LYS A 181 8.46 -15.01 13.53
C LYS A 181 7.04 -14.83 13.01
N ALA A 182 6.16 -14.20 13.81
CA ALA A 182 4.78 -13.95 13.42
C ALA A 182 4.69 -13.01 12.20
N GLN A 183 5.60 -12.04 12.09
CA GLN A 183 5.67 -11.15 10.93
C GLN A 183 6.15 -11.90 9.66
N VAL A 184 7.16 -12.78 9.80
CA VAL A 184 7.64 -13.63 8.71
C VAL A 184 6.54 -14.59 8.23
N GLU A 185 5.82 -15.24 9.15
CA GLU A 185 4.68 -16.11 8.83
C GLU A 185 3.59 -15.33 8.07
N ARG A 186 3.31 -14.08 8.44
CA ARG A 186 2.36 -13.20 7.72
C ARG A 186 2.83 -12.87 6.31
N ALA A 187 4.09 -12.45 6.16
CA ALA A 187 4.67 -12.12 4.86
C ALA A 187 4.65 -13.33 3.91
N ALA A 188 4.99 -14.51 4.41
CA ALA A 188 4.91 -15.76 3.68
C ALA A 188 3.48 -16.06 3.20
N LYS A 189 2.45 -15.89 4.07
CA LYS A 189 1.04 -16.06 3.67
C LYS A 189 0.62 -15.11 2.54
N SER A 190 1.06 -13.85 2.59
CA SER A 190 0.78 -12.88 1.52
C SER A 190 1.44 -13.29 0.20
N LEU A 191 2.69 -13.76 0.26
CA LEU A 191 3.40 -14.26 -0.92
C LEU A 191 2.76 -15.51 -1.51
N VAL A 192 2.34 -16.47 -0.68
CA VAL A 192 1.58 -17.64 -1.14
C VAL A 192 0.28 -17.18 -1.79
N SER A 193 -0.44 -16.23 -1.20
CA SER A 193 -1.67 -15.68 -1.79
C SER A 193 -1.40 -15.06 -3.16
N LEU A 194 -0.31 -14.30 -3.30
CA LEU A 194 0.11 -13.75 -4.59
C LEU A 194 0.40 -14.85 -5.62
N MET A 195 1.09 -15.91 -5.22
CA MET A 195 1.42 -17.05 -6.08
C MET A 195 0.18 -17.84 -6.50
N VAL A 196 -0.79 -18.01 -5.60
CA VAL A 196 -2.07 -18.66 -5.90
C VAL A 196 -2.90 -17.83 -6.87
N LEU A 197 -3.07 -16.53 -6.57
CA LEU A 197 -3.84 -15.60 -7.40
C LEU A 197 -3.26 -15.48 -8.82
N THR A 198 -1.94 -15.51 -8.96
CA THR A 198 -1.26 -15.42 -10.26
C THR A 198 -1.00 -16.77 -10.92
N GLY A 199 -1.24 -17.90 -10.23
CA GLY A 199 -1.02 -19.26 -10.71
C GLY A 199 0.45 -19.67 -10.86
N GLU A 200 1.35 -19.11 -10.06
CA GLU A 200 2.81 -19.20 -10.25
C GLU A 200 3.52 -20.00 -9.14
N TYR A 201 4.43 -20.91 -9.50
CA TYR A 201 5.33 -21.59 -8.55
C TYR A 201 6.80 -21.18 -8.82
N PRO A 202 7.31 -20.12 -8.17
CA PRO A 202 8.53 -19.44 -8.60
C PRO A 202 9.82 -20.17 -8.21
N LEU A 203 10.92 -19.78 -8.85
CA LEU A 203 12.28 -19.97 -8.34
C LEU A 203 12.56 -18.94 -7.24
N VAL A 204 12.87 -19.38 -6.03
CA VAL A 204 13.10 -18.49 -4.89
C VAL A 204 14.57 -18.12 -4.78
N ARG A 205 14.85 -16.81 -4.78
CA ARG A 205 16.14 -16.21 -4.47
C ARG A 205 15.99 -15.22 -3.33
N PHE A 206 17.04 -15.04 -2.54
CA PHE A 206 17.00 -14.12 -1.42
C PHE A 206 18.31 -13.36 -1.26
N TYR A 207 18.24 -12.12 -0.78
CA TYR A 207 19.41 -11.30 -0.46
C TYR A 207 20.13 -11.85 0.77
N ASN A 208 21.43 -12.09 0.63
CA ASN A 208 22.31 -12.64 1.66
C ASN A 208 23.49 -11.70 1.88
N PRO A 209 23.38 -10.71 2.79
CA PRO A 209 24.47 -9.78 3.03
C PRO A 209 25.66 -10.46 3.70
N VAL A 210 26.82 -10.54 3.05
CA VAL A 210 27.99 -11.28 3.58
C VAL A 210 28.60 -10.58 4.82
N ASP A 211 28.62 -9.25 4.86
CA ASP A 211 29.38 -8.47 5.86
C ASP A 211 28.55 -7.93 7.04
N LEU A 212 27.29 -8.36 7.20
CA LEU A 212 26.41 -7.86 8.26
C LEU A 212 26.53 -8.67 9.57
N SER A 213 26.61 -7.96 10.71
CA SER A 213 26.72 -8.56 12.05
C SER A 213 25.39 -8.67 12.80
N HIS A 214 24.36 -7.90 12.43
CA HIS A 214 23.07 -7.92 13.10
C HIS A 214 22.33 -9.25 12.84
N PRO A 215 21.60 -9.83 13.84
CA PRO A 215 20.86 -11.09 13.66
C PRO A 215 19.88 -11.09 12.47
N ALA A 216 19.33 -9.92 12.13
CA ALA A 216 18.45 -9.73 10.98
C ALA A 216 19.09 -10.04 9.62
N LYS A 217 20.41 -10.24 9.52
CA LYS A 217 21.07 -10.72 8.29
C LYS A 217 20.43 -11.99 7.72
N ARG A 218 19.88 -12.87 8.57
CA ARG A 218 19.22 -14.12 8.15
C ARG A 218 17.72 -13.94 7.83
N LEU A 219 17.17 -12.72 7.91
CA LEU A 219 15.74 -12.45 7.73
C LEU A 219 15.23 -12.92 6.37
N CYS A 220 15.94 -12.57 5.29
CA CYS A 220 15.53 -12.93 3.94
C CYS A 220 15.50 -14.47 3.73
N GLU A 221 16.45 -15.18 4.33
CA GLU A 221 16.50 -16.65 4.30
C GLU A 221 15.36 -17.28 5.12
N LEU A 222 15.07 -16.75 6.31
CA LEU A 222 13.95 -17.20 7.15
C LEU A 222 12.61 -17.02 6.41
N LEU A 223 12.44 -15.89 5.72
CA LEU A 223 11.24 -15.62 4.93
C LEU A 223 11.15 -16.53 3.70
N ALA A 224 12.27 -16.81 3.04
CA ALA A 224 12.33 -17.77 1.93
C ALA A 224 11.96 -19.19 2.38
N ASP A 225 12.43 -19.64 3.55
CA ASP A 225 12.10 -20.95 4.12
C ASP A 225 10.62 -21.07 4.50
N GLU A 226 10.08 -20.06 5.18
CA GLU A 226 8.67 -20.04 5.58
C GLU A 226 7.74 -19.99 4.36
N PHE A 227 8.06 -19.15 3.37
CA PHE A 227 7.34 -19.11 2.09
C PHE A 227 7.39 -20.47 1.39
N GLN A 228 8.58 -21.06 1.23
CA GLN A 228 8.75 -22.34 0.54
C GLN A 228 7.97 -23.45 1.24
N THR A 229 7.98 -23.47 2.58
CA THR A 229 7.21 -24.44 3.38
C THR A 229 5.71 -24.33 3.10
N GLN A 230 5.16 -23.11 3.13
CA GLN A 230 3.73 -22.89 2.93
C GLN A 230 3.28 -23.13 1.48
N ILE A 231 4.07 -22.74 0.47
CA ILE A 231 3.71 -23.00 -0.94
C ILE A 231 3.80 -24.49 -1.29
N ASP A 232 4.76 -25.22 -0.71
CA ASP A 232 4.85 -26.68 -0.85
C ASP A 232 3.67 -27.40 -0.20
N GLU A 233 3.17 -26.86 0.92
CA GLU A 233 1.95 -27.37 1.56
C GLU A 233 0.72 -27.12 0.69
N TYR A 234 0.58 -25.90 0.17
CA TYR A 234 -0.50 -25.57 -0.76
C TYR A 234 -0.49 -26.49 -1.99
N ALA A 235 0.68 -26.68 -2.62
CA ALA A 235 0.82 -27.56 -3.79
C ALA A 235 0.52 -29.03 -3.47
N ARG A 236 0.84 -29.51 -2.26
CA ARG A 236 0.50 -30.88 -1.82
C ARG A 236 -1.01 -31.07 -1.66
N LEU A 237 -1.73 -30.03 -1.23
CA LEU A 237 -3.19 -30.06 -1.04
C LEU A 237 -3.96 -29.84 -2.35
N ASN A 238 -3.35 -29.17 -3.34
CA ASN A 238 -3.96 -28.84 -4.62
C ASN A 238 -3.17 -29.49 -5.77
N GLN A 239 -3.57 -30.71 -6.17
CA GLN A 239 -2.82 -31.54 -7.14
C GLN A 239 -2.75 -30.93 -8.55
N ASP A 240 -3.65 -30.01 -8.87
CA ASP A 240 -3.72 -29.26 -10.13
C ASP A 240 -2.86 -27.98 -10.12
N TYR A 241 -2.11 -27.73 -9.04
CA TYR A 241 -1.21 -26.60 -8.90
C TYR A 241 0.26 -26.98 -9.17
N PRO A 242 1.03 -26.16 -9.91
CA PRO A 242 0.59 -24.96 -10.60
C PRO A 242 -0.28 -25.29 -11.84
N PRO A 243 -1.17 -24.38 -12.28
CA PRO A 243 -2.06 -24.64 -13.39
C PRO A 243 -1.30 -25.01 -14.68
N ALA A 244 -1.86 -25.90 -15.50
CA ALA A 244 -1.25 -26.30 -16.77
C ALA A 244 -0.94 -25.12 -17.72
N SER A 245 -1.65 -24.00 -17.56
CA SER A 245 -1.44 -22.77 -18.33
C SER A 245 -0.06 -22.12 -18.13
N VAL A 246 0.66 -22.45 -17.04
CA VAL A 246 2.03 -21.94 -16.81
C VAL A 246 3.13 -22.91 -17.26
N ALA A 247 2.79 -24.15 -17.64
CA ALA A 247 3.78 -25.16 -18.04
C ALA A 247 4.59 -24.75 -19.28
N ASP A 248 3.98 -24.02 -20.22
CA ASP A 248 4.62 -23.55 -21.45
C ASP A 248 5.38 -22.22 -21.28
N LYS A 249 5.41 -21.64 -20.08
CA LYS A 249 6.03 -20.34 -19.79
C LYS A 249 7.39 -20.49 -19.10
N PRO A 250 8.32 -19.54 -19.27
CA PRO A 250 9.51 -19.49 -18.43
C PRO A 250 9.11 -19.39 -16.96
N ARG A 251 9.69 -20.24 -16.10
CA ARG A 251 9.38 -20.27 -14.67
C ARG A 251 9.57 -18.89 -14.05
N SER A 252 8.61 -18.47 -13.24
CA SER A 252 8.67 -17.19 -12.52
C SER A 252 9.79 -17.17 -11.49
N ILE A 253 10.18 -15.98 -11.06
CA ILE A 253 11.23 -15.76 -10.05
C ILE A 253 10.64 -14.96 -8.90
N LEU A 254 10.88 -15.39 -7.67
CA LEU A 254 10.62 -14.62 -6.46
C LEU A 254 11.95 -14.20 -5.85
N LEU A 255 12.16 -12.89 -5.72
CA LEU A 255 13.31 -12.31 -5.03
C LEU A 255 12.87 -11.73 -3.69
N ILE A 256 13.49 -12.20 -2.60
CA ILE A 256 13.25 -11.69 -1.24
C ILE A 256 14.46 -10.84 -0.82
N CYS A 257 14.19 -9.60 -0.43
CA CYS A 257 15.18 -8.63 0.04
C CYS A 257 14.77 -8.04 1.39
N ASP A 258 15.67 -7.29 2.01
CA ASP A 258 15.35 -6.44 3.15
C ASP A 258 15.84 -5.01 2.92
N ARG A 259 15.43 -4.08 3.80
CA ARG A 259 15.76 -2.66 3.68
C ARG A 259 17.25 -2.37 3.66
N THR A 260 18.11 -3.29 4.15
CA THR A 260 19.54 -3.09 4.11
C THR A 260 20.10 -3.19 2.69
N LEU A 261 19.39 -3.74 1.70
CA LEU A 261 19.85 -3.76 0.30
C LEU A 261 20.23 -2.37 -0.23
N ASP A 262 19.45 -1.34 0.14
CA ASP A 262 19.64 0.04 -0.30
C ASP A 262 19.16 1.01 0.79
N LEU A 263 20.08 1.81 1.33
CA LEU A 263 19.79 2.82 2.34
C LEU A 263 19.71 4.24 1.76
N PHE A 264 20.03 4.43 0.47
CA PHE A 264 19.97 5.73 -0.21
C PHE A 264 18.56 6.01 -0.72
N ALA A 265 17.91 5.02 -1.34
CA ALA A 265 16.58 5.19 -1.93
C ALA A 265 15.53 5.78 -0.96
N PRO A 266 15.48 5.41 0.34
CA PRO A 266 14.53 6.01 1.29
C PRO A 266 14.85 7.45 1.71
N LEU A 267 16.02 7.99 1.37
CA LEU A 267 16.44 9.33 1.80
C LEU A 267 16.41 10.37 0.68
N LEU A 268 16.41 9.96 -0.59
CA LEU A 268 16.49 10.87 -1.73
C LEU A 268 15.21 11.67 -1.94
N HIS A 269 15.35 12.95 -2.27
CA HIS A 269 14.24 13.73 -2.83
C HIS A 269 13.97 13.24 -4.27
N GLU A 270 12.79 12.66 -4.46
CA GLU A 270 12.36 12.12 -5.75
C GLU A 270 11.37 13.07 -6.43
N PHE A 271 11.59 13.33 -7.73
CA PHE A 271 10.81 14.30 -8.49
C PHE A 271 9.79 13.68 -9.45
N SER A 272 9.53 12.38 -9.34
CA SER A 272 8.32 11.80 -9.94
C SER A 272 7.08 12.18 -9.12
N TYR A 273 5.96 12.46 -9.78
CA TYR A 273 4.77 13.07 -9.17
C TYR A 273 4.34 12.44 -7.84
N GLN A 274 4.10 11.12 -7.81
CA GLN A 274 3.65 10.43 -6.60
C GLN A 274 4.69 10.46 -5.48
N ALA A 275 5.95 10.16 -5.81
CA ALA A 275 7.03 10.14 -4.82
C ALA A 275 7.22 11.53 -4.19
N MET A 276 7.20 12.58 -5.02
CA MET A 276 7.33 13.96 -4.59
C MET A 276 6.17 14.39 -3.70
N ALA A 277 4.93 14.14 -4.14
CA ALA A 277 3.73 14.50 -3.38
C ALA A 277 3.70 13.83 -2.01
N MET A 278 4.03 12.54 -1.95
CA MET A 278 4.05 11.78 -0.69
C MET A 278 5.22 12.16 0.23
N ASP A 279 6.28 12.78 -0.29
CA ASP A 279 7.42 13.26 0.50
C ASP A 279 7.16 14.66 1.09
N ILE A 280 6.78 15.64 0.24
CA ILE A 280 6.86 17.05 0.63
C ILE A 280 5.53 17.71 1.01
N VAL A 281 4.39 17.14 0.59
CA VAL A 281 3.06 17.71 0.87
C VAL A 281 2.63 17.28 2.28
N PRO A 282 2.49 18.21 3.24
CA PRO A 282 2.41 17.86 4.66
C PRO A 282 1.24 16.94 5.04
N ASP A 283 0.08 17.13 4.42
CA ASP A 283 -1.11 16.34 4.73
C ASP A 283 -0.98 14.90 4.22
N LEU A 284 -0.45 14.73 3.01
CA LEU A 284 -0.13 13.42 2.44
C LEU A 284 1.01 12.73 3.20
N GLU A 285 2.08 13.45 3.52
CA GLU A 285 3.23 12.93 4.25
C GLU A 285 2.82 12.35 5.61
N ARG A 286 1.86 12.97 6.31
CA ARG A 286 1.46 12.58 7.67
C ARG A 286 0.27 11.63 7.71
N THR A 287 -0.73 11.86 6.87
CA THR A 287 -2.03 11.20 6.97
C THR A 287 -2.39 10.36 5.76
N GLY A 288 -1.71 10.55 4.62
CA GLY A 288 -2.07 9.95 3.34
C GLY A 288 -3.36 10.51 2.73
N VAL A 289 -3.88 11.61 3.27
CA VAL A 289 -5.07 12.31 2.77
C VAL A 289 -4.67 13.72 2.36
N TYR A 290 -5.00 14.10 1.14
CA TYR A 290 -4.78 15.44 0.63
C TYR A 290 -6.01 16.31 0.88
N LYS A 291 -5.83 17.50 1.46
CA LYS A 291 -6.91 18.45 1.72
C LYS A 291 -6.72 19.67 0.84
N TYR A 292 -7.75 20.02 0.08
CA TYR A 292 -7.69 21.18 -0.82
C TYR A 292 -9.05 21.84 -0.97
N GLN A 293 -9.04 23.12 -1.33
CA GLN A 293 -10.26 23.85 -1.63
C GLN A 293 -10.66 23.66 -3.08
N ALA A 294 -11.91 23.35 -3.38
CA ALA A 294 -12.44 23.26 -4.73
C ALA A 294 -13.67 24.17 -4.88
N GLU A 295 -13.80 24.83 -6.03
CA GLU A 295 -14.98 25.62 -6.39
C GLU A 295 -16.03 24.69 -7.02
N SER A 296 -17.27 24.79 -6.56
CA SER A 296 -18.41 24.04 -7.11
C SER A 296 -19.07 24.78 -8.28
N GLU A 297 -20.00 24.12 -8.97
CA GLU A 297 -20.78 24.73 -10.07
C GLU A 297 -21.55 26.00 -9.66
N ALA A 298 -21.88 26.14 -8.37
CA ALA A 298 -22.58 27.29 -7.83
C ALA A 298 -21.64 28.45 -7.45
N GLY A 299 -20.31 28.28 -7.61
CA GLY A 299 -19.29 29.23 -7.17
C GLY A 299 -18.90 29.10 -5.69
N ASP A 300 -19.52 28.18 -4.95
CA ASP A 300 -19.17 27.94 -3.55
C ASP A 300 -17.82 27.21 -3.43
N ILE A 301 -16.93 27.71 -2.57
CA ILE A 301 -15.66 27.06 -2.23
C ILE A 301 -15.91 26.04 -1.12
N LYS A 302 -15.53 24.79 -1.37
CA LYS A 302 -15.62 23.68 -0.41
C LYS A 302 -14.26 23.08 -0.14
N GLU A 303 -14.01 22.70 1.11
CA GLU A 303 -12.86 21.87 1.46
C GLU A 303 -13.16 20.42 1.07
N VAL A 304 -12.23 19.82 0.35
CA VAL A 304 -12.32 18.46 -0.19
C VAL A 304 -11.15 17.66 0.34
N GLU A 305 -11.44 16.45 0.83
CA GLU A 305 -10.43 15.46 1.20
C GLU A 305 -10.36 14.40 0.10
N ALA A 306 -9.14 14.07 -0.34
CA ALA A 306 -8.90 13.06 -1.36
C ALA A 306 -7.74 12.13 -0.96
N LYS A 307 -7.92 10.84 -1.24
CA LYS A 307 -6.83 9.85 -1.21
C LYS A 307 -6.35 9.61 -2.63
N LEU A 308 -5.09 9.19 -2.77
CA LEU A 308 -4.44 8.94 -4.07
C LEU A 308 -4.34 7.43 -4.40
N ASP A 309 -5.23 6.63 -3.83
CA ASP A 309 -5.23 5.16 -3.94
C ASP A 309 -6.35 4.62 -4.83
N ASP A 310 -7.03 5.51 -5.57
CA ASP A 310 -8.09 5.17 -6.53
C ASP A 310 -7.47 4.70 -7.86
N GLU A 311 -7.45 3.40 -8.08
CA GLU A 311 -6.97 2.78 -9.33
C GLU A 311 -8.00 2.86 -10.48
N ASN A 312 -9.10 3.59 -10.33
CA ASN A 312 -10.00 3.94 -11.44
C ASN A 312 -9.76 5.36 -11.98
N ASP A 313 -8.89 6.14 -11.32
CA ASP A 313 -8.46 7.45 -11.77
C ASP A 313 -7.39 7.30 -12.87
N GLU A 314 -7.81 7.43 -14.13
CA GLU A 314 -6.92 7.32 -15.28
C GLU A 314 -5.87 8.44 -15.31
N ASP A 315 -6.19 9.64 -14.82
CA ASP A 315 -5.25 10.75 -14.79
C ASP A 315 -4.14 10.46 -13.76
N TRP A 316 -4.50 9.96 -12.56
CA TRP A 316 -3.52 9.53 -11.56
C TRP A 316 -2.56 8.45 -12.09
N ILE A 317 -3.10 7.37 -12.68
CA ILE A 317 -2.29 6.24 -13.18
C ILE A 317 -1.29 6.71 -14.24
N ASN A 318 -1.72 7.59 -15.14
CA ASN A 318 -0.85 8.10 -16.21
C ASN A 318 0.19 9.10 -15.70
N LEU A 319 -0.08 9.83 -14.62
CA LEU A 319 0.79 10.90 -14.13
C LEU A 319 1.73 10.47 -12.99
N ARG A 320 1.35 9.51 -12.15
CA ARG A 320 2.03 9.24 -10.86
C ARG A 320 3.52 8.93 -10.98
N HIS A 321 3.95 8.34 -12.08
CA HIS A 321 5.33 7.89 -12.30
C HIS A 321 6.15 8.81 -13.20
N VAL A 322 5.55 9.83 -13.82
CA VAL A 322 6.31 10.78 -14.65
C VAL A 322 6.94 11.87 -13.79
N HIS A 323 7.95 12.54 -14.35
CA HIS A 323 8.61 13.66 -13.68
C HIS A 323 7.61 14.81 -13.46
N ILE A 324 7.70 15.53 -12.34
CA ILE A 324 6.70 16.55 -11.92
C ILE A 324 6.47 17.65 -12.96
N ILE A 325 7.51 18.05 -13.69
CA ILE A 325 7.40 19.02 -14.79
C ILE A 325 6.55 18.45 -15.93
N GLU A 326 6.81 17.20 -16.31
CA GLU A 326 6.05 16.53 -17.37
C GLU A 326 4.61 16.30 -16.92
N ALA A 327 4.38 15.91 -15.66
CA ALA A 327 3.04 15.78 -15.09
C ALA A 327 2.25 17.11 -15.20
N SER A 328 2.91 18.25 -14.91
CA SER A 328 2.32 19.59 -15.05
C SER A 328 1.93 19.93 -16.50
N GLU A 329 2.76 19.53 -17.46
CA GLU A 329 2.47 19.74 -18.88
C GLU A 329 1.32 18.83 -19.36
N LEU A 330 1.33 17.56 -18.97
CA LEU A 330 0.32 16.57 -19.33
C LEU A 330 -1.06 16.89 -18.75
N ILE A 331 -1.16 17.31 -17.48
CA ILE A 331 -2.45 17.68 -16.89
C ILE A 331 -3.06 18.92 -17.56
N ILE A 332 -2.23 19.90 -17.95
CA ILE A 332 -2.69 21.08 -18.69
C ILE A 332 -3.16 20.68 -20.10
N ALA A 333 -2.42 19.80 -20.77
CA ALA A 333 -2.83 19.27 -22.07
C ALA A 333 -4.18 18.54 -21.97
N ARG A 334 -4.37 17.71 -20.94
CA ARG A 334 -5.62 16.99 -20.68
C ARG A 334 -6.81 17.94 -20.45
N ILE A 335 -6.63 18.99 -19.66
CA ILE A 335 -7.64 20.04 -19.44
C ILE A 335 -8.01 20.71 -20.77
N ASN A 336 -7.00 21.07 -21.59
CA ASN A 336 -7.25 21.69 -22.89
C ASN A 336 -8.00 20.75 -23.85
N ASP A 337 -7.69 19.45 -23.84
CA ASP A 337 -8.40 18.47 -24.66
C ASP A 337 -9.86 18.31 -24.22
N LEU A 338 -10.13 18.32 -22.90
CA LEU A 338 -11.50 18.30 -22.38
C LEU A 338 -12.30 19.51 -22.88
N ILE A 339 -11.71 20.71 -22.85
CA ILE A 339 -12.32 21.96 -23.35
C ILE A 339 -12.49 21.93 -24.88
N LYS A 340 -11.50 21.38 -25.59
CA LYS A 340 -11.51 21.29 -27.05
C LYS A 340 -12.62 20.38 -27.55
N ASN A 341 -12.82 19.24 -26.88
CA ASN A 341 -13.82 18.24 -27.24
C ASN A 341 -15.25 18.64 -26.85
N ASN A 342 -15.41 19.63 -25.97
CA ASN A 342 -16.72 20.12 -25.50
C ASN A 342 -16.95 21.62 -25.77
N PRO A 343 -16.87 22.09 -27.04
CA PRO A 343 -16.95 23.51 -27.40
C PRO A 343 -18.27 24.20 -27.04
N LEU A 344 -19.39 23.45 -27.05
CA LEU A 344 -20.74 23.99 -26.88
C LEU A 344 -21.12 24.25 -25.41
N MET A 345 -20.26 23.85 -24.47
CA MET A 345 -20.50 23.93 -23.03
C MET A 345 -19.53 24.86 -22.31
N VAL A 346 -18.65 25.56 -23.05
CA VAL A 346 -17.56 26.37 -22.52
C VAL A 346 -17.43 27.69 -23.27
N ASP A 347 -17.37 28.81 -22.55
CA ASP A 347 -17.03 30.12 -23.12
C ASP A 347 -15.50 30.25 -23.32
N ARG A 348 -15.03 29.99 -24.54
CA ARG A 348 -13.61 29.98 -24.92
C ARG A 348 -12.95 31.36 -24.87
N SER A 349 -13.73 32.44 -24.81
CA SER A 349 -13.19 33.81 -24.86
C SER A 349 -12.35 34.19 -23.63
N LYS A 350 -12.46 33.43 -22.53
CA LYS A 350 -11.79 33.72 -21.25
C LYS A 350 -10.57 32.85 -20.93
N ALA A 351 -10.26 31.83 -21.73
CA ALA A 351 -9.33 30.76 -21.33
C ALA A 351 -7.89 30.94 -21.85
N SER A 352 -7.06 31.78 -21.20
CA SER A 352 -5.64 31.96 -21.59
C SER A 352 -4.64 31.62 -20.47
N SER A 353 -5.06 31.70 -19.21
CA SER A 353 -4.23 31.38 -18.05
C SER A 353 -4.64 30.06 -17.39
N SER A 354 -3.74 29.48 -16.59
CA SER A 354 -4.03 28.28 -15.80
C SER A 354 -5.23 28.47 -14.86
N SER A 355 -5.47 29.68 -14.34
CA SER A 355 -6.62 29.98 -13.48
C SER A 355 -7.92 30.03 -14.28
N ASP A 356 -7.88 30.56 -15.50
CA ASP A 356 -9.05 30.61 -16.38
C ASP A 356 -9.47 29.20 -16.84
N LEU A 357 -8.50 28.32 -17.09
CA LEU A 357 -8.77 26.91 -17.42
C LEU A 357 -9.48 26.20 -16.26
N MET A 358 -9.07 26.45 -15.02
CA MET A 358 -9.74 25.88 -13.85
C MET A 358 -11.14 26.45 -13.64
N TYR A 359 -11.36 27.74 -13.90
CA TYR A 359 -12.69 28.34 -13.87
C TYR A 359 -13.63 27.67 -14.90
N VAL A 360 -13.13 27.43 -16.10
CA VAL A 360 -13.87 26.72 -17.16
C VAL A 360 -14.22 25.30 -16.71
N VAL A 361 -13.25 24.55 -16.16
CA VAL A 361 -13.46 23.19 -15.65
C VAL A 361 -14.48 23.17 -14.51
N ALA A 362 -14.49 24.17 -13.63
CA ALA A 362 -15.45 24.30 -12.54
C ALA A 362 -16.91 24.39 -13.03
N HIS A 363 -17.14 25.07 -14.16
CA HIS A 363 -18.46 25.34 -14.71
C HIS A 363 -18.91 24.34 -15.79
N LEU A 364 -18.13 23.28 -16.02
CA LEU A 364 -18.40 22.28 -17.05
C LEU A 364 -19.43 21.26 -16.53
N LYS A 365 -20.67 21.32 -17.05
CA LYS A 365 -21.79 20.49 -16.60
C LYS A 365 -21.71 19.06 -17.13
N GLY A 366 -21.99 18.07 -16.28
CA GLY A 366 -22.10 16.65 -16.67
C GLY A 366 -20.79 15.86 -16.68
N PHE A 367 -19.70 16.44 -16.18
CA PHE A 367 -18.37 15.82 -16.09
C PHE A 367 -17.82 15.93 -14.65
N ASP A 368 -18.66 15.58 -13.68
CA ASP A 368 -18.33 15.76 -12.26
C ASP A 368 -17.10 14.96 -11.83
N GLU A 369 -16.93 13.74 -12.34
CA GLU A 369 -15.77 12.88 -12.06
C GLU A 369 -14.49 13.46 -12.65
N GLU A 370 -14.50 13.79 -13.96
CA GLU A 370 -13.33 14.37 -14.63
C GLU A 370 -12.95 15.71 -14.00
N ARG A 371 -13.92 16.56 -13.67
CA ARG A 371 -13.68 17.82 -12.96
C ARG A 371 -12.99 17.56 -11.62
N LYS A 372 -13.47 16.58 -10.85
CA LYS A 372 -12.90 16.22 -9.54
C LYS A 372 -11.43 15.80 -9.70
N TYR A 373 -11.12 14.86 -10.59
CA TYR A 373 -9.76 14.34 -10.78
C TYR A 373 -8.80 15.39 -11.35
N LEU A 374 -9.22 16.14 -12.38
CA LEU A 374 -8.38 17.20 -12.97
C LEU A 374 -8.09 18.31 -11.95
N THR A 375 -9.08 18.70 -11.15
CA THR A 375 -8.90 19.72 -10.10
C THR A 375 -7.97 19.23 -9.00
N LEU A 376 -8.13 17.98 -8.57
CA LEU A 376 -7.26 17.32 -7.59
C LEU A 376 -5.80 17.35 -8.05
N HIS A 377 -5.51 16.79 -9.23
CA HIS A 377 -4.14 16.66 -9.70
C HIS A 377 -3.51 18.00 -10.04
N LYS A 378 -4.26 18.94 -10.63
CA LYS A 378 -3.73 20.26 -10.93
C LYS A 378 -3.29 20.99 -9.67
N LYS A 379 -4.13 21.00 -8.63
CA LYS A 379 -3.80 21.65 -7.35
C LYS A 379 -2.64 20.98 -6.65
N LEU A 380 -2.62 19.65 -6.60
CA LEU A 380 -1.55 18.91 -5.96
C LEU A 380 -0.20 19.09 -6.68
N ILE A 381 -0.18 19.10 -8.02
CA ILE A 381 1.03 19.37 -8.80
C ILE A 381 1.53 20.80 -8.56
N ASP A 382 0.63 21.79 -8.57
CA ASP A 382 1.00 23.19 -8.29
C ASP A 382 1.60 23.33 -6.88
N GLU A 383 0.99 22.70 -5.88
CA GLU A 383 1.50 22.72 -4.51
C GLU A 383 2.87 22.05 -4.39
N CYS A 384 3.10 20.93 -5.07
CA CYS A 384 4.42 20.30 -5.12
C CYS A 384 5.48 21.25 -5.69
N LEU A 385 5.15 21.95 -6.79
CA LEU A 385 6.06 22.91 -7.43
C LEU A 385 6.31 24.14 -6.55
N ASP A 386 5.30 24.62 -5.84
CA ASP A 386 5.40 25.76 -4.92
C ASP A 386 6.25 25.39 -3.67
N ILE A 387 6.05 24.21 -3.08
CA ILE A 387 6.86 23.72 -1.96
C ILE A 387 8.32 23.52 -2.41
N ASN A 388 8.56 22.90 -3.58
CA ASN A 388 9.91 22.77 -4.11
C ASN A 388 10.59 24.12 -4.36
N SER A 389 9.85 25.11 -4.85
CA SER A 389 10.39 26.46 -5.11
C SER A 389 10.65 27.23 -3.81
N SER A 390 9.81 27.06 -2.80
CA SER A 390 9.98 27.74 -1.50
C SER A 390 11.12 27.15 -0.68
N ARG A 391 11.27 25.82 -0.67
CA ARG A 391 12.37 25.11 0.03
C ARG A 391 13.65 25.00 -0.82
N LYS A 392 13.56 25.31 -2.12
CA LYS A 392 14.64 25.21 -3.12
C LYS A 392 15.31 23.84 -3.16
N LEU A 393 14.49 22.77 -3.12
CA LEU A 393 14.97 21.39 -3.04
C LEU A 393 15.73 21.00 -4.31
N ALA A 394 15.13 21.20 -5.49
CA ALA A 394 15.76 20.89 -6.77
C ALA A 394 17.06 21.70 -7.01
N GLU A 395 17.08 22.97 -6.61
CA GLU A 395 18.20 23.88 -6.88
C GLU A 395 19.45 23.56 -6.04
N PHE A 396 19.28 23.08 -4.80
CA PHE A 396 20.40 22.92 -3.87
C PHE A 396 20.48 21.54 -3.20
N ALA A 397 19.39 21.04 -2.63
CA ALA A 397 19.42 19.79 -1.86
C ALA A 397 19.60 18.58 -2.76
N ALA A 398 18.87 18.51 -3.87
CA ALA A 398 18.87 17.37 -4.77
C ALA A 398 20.21 17.14 -5.46
N ASP A 399 20.86 18.20 -5.98
CA ASP A 399 22.16 18.06 -6.63
C ASP A 399 23.24 17.53 -5.66
N PHE A 400 23.21 18.01 -4.41
CA PHE A 400 24.07 17.49 -3.35
C PHE A 400 23.82 16.01 -3.06
N GLU A 401 22.55 15.60 -2.93
CA GLU A 401 22.17 14.22 -2.69
C GLU A 401 22.61 13.30 -3.83
N GLN A 402 22.34 13.70 -5.08
CA GLN A 402 22.71 12.95 -6.28
C GLN A 402 24.23 12.81 -6.41
N THR A 403 24.98 13.88 -6.12
CA THR A 403 26.44 13.85 -6.11
C THR A 403 26.96 12.91 -5.02
N CYS A 404 26.38 12.91 -3.82
CA CYS A 404 26.75 11.96 -2.75
C CYS A 404 26.49 10.50 -3.14
N CYS A 405 25.34 10.20 -3.76
CA CYS A 405 25.02 8.86 -4.28
C CYS A 405 25.97 8.38 -5.38
N ALA A 406 26.51 9.33 -6.14
CA ALA A 406 27.36 9.08 -7.30
C ALA A 406 28.85 9.15 -6.97
N ASP A 407 29.28 8.68 -5.81
CA ASP A 407 30.72 8.64 -5.59
C ASP A 407 31.31 10.02 -5.33
N GLY A 408 30.49 11.06 -5.07
CA GLY A 408 30.88 12.47 -5.08
C GLY A 408 31.29 12.99 -6.46
N VAL A 409 30.71 12.43 -7.52
CA VAL A 409 30.87 12.86 -8.92
C VAL A 409 29.64 13.65 -9.36
N THR A 410 29.84 14.87 -9.85
CA THR A 410 28.77 15.75 -10.34
C THR A 410 28.16 15.21 -11.63
N PHE A 411 27.10 15.86 -12.13
CA PHE A 411 26.44 15.46 -13.37
C PHE A 411 27.38 15.52 -14.58
N GLU A 412 28.32 16.47 -14.59
CA GLU A 412 29.33 16.66 -15.63
C GLU A 412 30.44 15.61 -15.60
N GLY A 413 30.43 14.71 -14.62
CA GLY A 413 31.48 13.70 -14.43
C GLY A 413 32.70 14.20 -13.65
N GLU A 414 32.62 15.39 -13.03
CA GLU A 414 33.72 15.95 -12.26
C GLU A 414 33.65 15.56 -10.78
N ARG A 415 34.80 15.33 -10.14
CA ARG A 415 34.85 14.98 -8.72
C ARG A 415 34.72 16.24 -7.86
N ASN A 416 33.63 16.36 -7.09
CA ASN A 416 33.48 17.45 -6.13
C ASN A 416 34.35 17.20 -4.88
N LYS A 417 35.27 18.13 -4.59
CA LYS A 417 36.20 18.08 -3.45
C LYS A 417 35.72 18.88 -2.23
N THR A 418 34.71 19.74 -2.41
CA THR A 418 34.21 20.72 -1.43
C THR A 418 32.84 20.36 -0.87
N LEU A 419 32.33 19.14 -1.09
CA LEU A 419 31.03 18.68 -0.55
C LEU A 419 30.84 18.91 0.96
N HIS A 420 31.91 18.96 1.74
CA HIS A 420 31.80 19.28 3.17
C HIS A 420 31.38 20.73 3.42
N ASP A 421 31.90 21.68 2.64
CA ASP A 421 31.52 23.09 2.70
C ASP A 421 30.08 23.27 2.20
N ASP A 422 29.74 22.59 1.11
CA ASP A 422 28.38 22.58 0.53
C ASP A 422 27.35 22.12 1.59
N LEU A 423 27.67 21.05 2.33
CA LEU A 423 26.81 20.56 3.42
C LEU A 423 26.60 21.64 4.49
N ILE A 424 27.66 22.32 4.95
CA ILE A 424 27.52 23.36 5.99
C ILE A 424 26.67 24.53 5.48
N VAL A 425 26.85 24.94 4.22
CA VAL A 425 26.04 25.98 3.59
C VAL A 425 24.56 25.56 3.55
N LEU A 426 24.26 24.32 3.14
CA LEU A 426 22.90 23.79 3.12
C LEU A 426 22.27 23.76 4.51
N LEU A 427 23.00 23.30 5.53
CA LEU A 427 22.50 23.23 6.91
C LEU A 427 22.20 24.60 7.51
N ALA A 428 22.92 25.65 7.08
CA ALA A 428 22.71 27.01 7.54
C ALA A 428 21.45 27.68 6.96
N ARG A 429 20.83 27.09 5.93
CA ARG A 429 19.66 27.70 5.30
C ARG A 429 18.39 27.56 6.15
N GLU A 430 17.56 28.59 6.12
CA GLU A 430 16.29 28.62 6.85
C GLU A 430 15.11 28.06 6.05
N ASP A 431 15.25 27.97 4.72
CA ASP A 431 14.20 27.48 3.82
C ASP A 431 14.07 25.94 3.80
N LEU A 432 15.11 25.21 4.21
CA LEU A 432 15.09 23.75 4.31
C LEU A 432 14.45 23.26 5.61
N HIS A 433 13.59 22.24 5.48
CA HIS A 433 12.98 21.60 6.64
C HIS A 433 14.01 20.77 7.43
N ILE A 434 13.75 20.56 8.72
CA ILE A 434 14.63 19.78 9.60
C ILE A 434 14.89 18.36 9.05
N ASN A 435 13.85 17.71 8.52
CA ASN A 435 13.98 16.38 7.90
C ASN A 435 14.93 16.40 6.70
N ASP A 436 14.87 17.44 5.86
CA ASP A 436 15.74 17.61 4.69
C ASP A 436 17.21 17.68 5.15
N LYS A 437 17.48 18.48 6.19
CA LYS A 437 18.81 18.60 6.78
C LYS A 437 19.34 17.28 7.38
N ILE A 438 18.49 16.50 8.04
CA ILE A 438 18.86 15.17 8.56
C ILE A 438 19.25 14.24 7.39
N ARG A 439 18.46 14.24 6.31
CA ARG A 439 18.72 13.45 5.09
C ARG A 439 20.07 13.84 4.49
N LEU A 440 20.35 15.13 4.31
CA LEU A 440 21.64 15.60 3.78
C LEU A 440 22.84 15.12 4.60
N VAL A 441 22.75 15.14 5.93
CA VAL A 441 23.81 14.62 6.82
C VAL A 441 23.99 13.11 6.66
N LEU A 442 22.89 12.36 6.57
CA LEU A 442 22.94 10.91 6.35
C LEU A 442 23.57 10.54 5.01
N MET A 443 23.15 11.21 3.94
CA MET A 443 23.67 11.02 2.58
C MET A 443 25.17 11.29 2.52
N TYR A 444 25.60 12.39 3.13
CA TYR A 444 27.02 12.73 3.22
C TYR A 444 27.81 11.71 4.06
N ALA A 445 27.23 11.23 5.16
CA ALA A 445 27.87 10.22 6.00
C ALA A 445 28.02 8.87 5.29
N PHE A 446 27.04 8.47 4.48
CA PHE A 446 27.13 7.29 3.63
C PHE A 446 28.24 7.43 2.60
N TYR A 447 28.27 8.55 1.87
CA TYR A 447 29.33 8.88 0.92
C TYR A 447 30.73 8.83 1.56
N ARG A 448 30.91 9.39 2.76
CA ARG A 448 32.21 9.44 3.46
C ARG A 448 32.63 8.12 4.11
N GLY A 449 31.76 7.11 4.15
CA GLY A 449 31.99 5.90 4.94
C GLY A 449 32.11 6.21 6.44
N GLY A 450 31.29 7.14 6.93
CA GLY A 450 31.19 7.53 8.33
C GLY A 450 32.02 8.76 8.76
N LEU A 451 31.55 9.42 9.82
CA LEU A 451 32.11 10.63 10.43
C LEU A 451 32.42 10.41 11.91
N SER A 452 33.22 11.28 12.53
CA SER A 452 33.50 11.19 13.96
C SER A 452 32.25 11.50 14.79
N GLU A 453 32.13 10.88 15.97
CA GLU A 453 31.01 11.16 16.89
C GLU A 453 30.93 12.65 17.27
N SER A 454 32.07 13.32 17.45
CA SER A 454 32.11 14.76 17.72
C SER A 454 31.55 15.59 16.58
N ASP A 455 31.74 15.17 15.33
CA ASP A 455 31.20 15.88 14.17
C ASP A 455 29.69 15.67 14.06
N PHE A 456 29.17 14.46 14.29
CA PHE A 456 27.72 14.25 14.35
C PHE A 456 27.06 15.09 15.43
N LYS A 457 27.67 15.21 16.63
CA LYS A 457 27.15 16.07 17.69
C LYS A 457 27.12 17.55 17.29
N LYS A 458 28.08 18.02 16.50
CA LYS A 458 28.08 19.38 15.95
C LYS A 458 27.02 19.52 14.86
N LEU A 459 26.99 18.61 13.88
CA LEU A 459 26.02 18.62 12.79
C LEU A 459 24.57 18.58 13.32
N ALA A 460 24.30 17.76 14.34
CA ALA A 460 22.98 17.71 14.98
C ALA A 460 22.56 19.07 15.58
N LYS A 461 23.51 19.86 16.09
CA LYS A 461 23.24 21.24 16.55
C LYS A 461 23.08 22.21 15.38
N PHE A 462 23.88 22.05 14.31
CA PHE A 462 23.80 22.90 13.11
C PHE A 462 22.52 22.74 12.29
N ILE A 463 21.78 21.64 12.47
CA ILE A 463 20.45 21.48 11.88
C ILE A 463 19.48 22.60 12.33
N GLY A 464 19.85 23.38 13.35
CA GLY A 464 19.15 24.61 13.74
C GLY A 464 18.14 24.38 14.86
N VAL A 465 18.34 23.32 15.64
CA VAL A 465 17.41 22.92 16.71
C VAL A 465 18.07 23.12 18.07
N ASN A 466 17.44 23.92 18.91
CA ASN A 466 17.86 24.13 20.31
C ASN A 466 17.19 23.14 21.28
N ASP A 467 16.24 22.34 20.78
CA ASP A 467 15.52 21.34 21.55
C ASP A 467 16.38 20.08 21.78
N ARG A 468 16.62 19.77 23.05
CA ARG A 468 17.42 18.62 23.47
C ARG A 468 16.79 17.28 23.04
N GLU A 469 15.47 17.19 23.03
CA GLU A 469 14.75 15.97 22.65
C GLU A 469 14.91 15.71 21.16
N ILE A 470 14.73 16.74 20.33
CA ILE A 470 14.90 16.63 18.87
C ILE A 470 16.35 16.29 18.52
N ILE A 471 17.35 16.91 19.17
CA ILE A 471 18.78 16.53 19.00
C ILE A 471 18.98 15.05 19.36
N GLY A 472 18.33 14.56 20.41
CA GLY A 472 18.35 13.16 20.79
C GLY A 472 17.79 12.25 19.70
N LEU A 473 16.64 12.61 19.12
CA LEU A 473 16.02 11.86 18.01
C LEU A 473 16.91 11.85 16.76
N ILE A 474 17.49 12.99 16.39
CA ILE A 474 18.45 13.11 15.28
C ILE A 474 19.66 12.20 15.53
N SER A 475 20.21 12.25 16.74
CA SER A 475 21.38 11.44 17.10
C SER A 475 21.08 9.94 16.98
N ARG A 476 19.86 9.50 17.35
CA ARG A 476 19.42 8.12 17.17
C ARG A 476 19.38 7.70 15.71
N CYS A 477 18.96 8.59 14.79
CA CYS A 477 19.02 8.30 13.36
C CYS A 477 20.43 7.94 12.89
N PHE A 478 21.45 8.63 13.43
CA PHE A 478 22.84 8.41 13.05
C PHE A 478 23.43 7.15 13.70
N THR A 479 23.17 6.96 15.00
CA THR A 479 23.77 5.85 15.74
C THR A 479 23.18 4.52 15.32
N ASN A 480 21.87 4.42 15.07
CA ASN A 480 21.22 3.12 14.87
C ASN A 480 21.53 2.45 13.52
N LEU A 481 22.21 3.13 12.59
CA LEU A 481 22.58 2.56 11.30
C LEU A 481 23.55 1.37 11.39
N TYR A 482 24.26 1.18 12.51
CA TYR A 482 25.03 -0.06 12.73
C TYR A 482 24.14 -1.31 12.66
N LYS A 483 22.86 -1.20 13.05
CA LYS A 483 21.89 -2.30 13.01
C LYS A 483 21.46 -2.67 11.59
N LEU A 484 21.61 -1.73 10.65
CA LEU A 484 21.35 -1.92 9.22
C LEU A 484 22.64 -2.24 8.44
N GLY A 485 23.72 -2.57 9.15
CA GLY A 485 25.01 -2.93 8.54
C GLY A 485 25.84 -1.73 8.07
N PHE A 486 25.52 -0.50 8.48
CA PHE A 486 26.26 0.69 8.07
C PHE A 486 26.60 1.60 9.27
N PRO A 487 27.56 1.21 10.14
CA PRO A 487 27.97 2.04 11.27
C PRO A 487 28.68 3.31 10.79
N ILE A 488 27.92 4.39 10.61
CA ILE A 488 28.46 5.68 10.14
C ILE A 488 29.15 6.48 11.24
N VAL A 489 28.93 6.16 12.52
CA VAL A 489 29.55 6.85 13.66
C VAL A 489 30.88 6.19 14.02
N LYS A 490 31.98 6.88 13.76
CA LYS A 490 33.33 6.43 14.11
C LYS A 490 33.66 6.80 15.55
N THR A 491 34.06 5.81 16.34
CA THR A 491 34.52 6.02 17.72
C THR A 491 35.87 6.73 17.72
N ASN A 492 36.76 6.40 16.79
CA ASN A 492 38.07 7.03 16.65
C ASN A 492 38.23 7.65 15.26
N VAL A 493 38.82 8.84 15.18
CA VAL A 493 39.02 9.56 13.90
C VAL A 493 39.93 8.79 12.94
N LYS A 494 40.79 7.91 13.50
CA LYS A 494 41.69 7.05 12.74
C LYS A 494 41.02 5.77 12.20
N ASP A 495 39.78 5.49 12.59
CA ASP A 495 39.06 4.32 12.10
C ASP A 495 38.85 4.43 10.59
N LYS A 496 39.09 3.33 9.88
CA LYS A 496 38.96 3.29 8.43
C LYS A 496 37.52 3.62 8.02
N PRO A 497 37.30 4.35 6.90
CA PRO A 497 35.97 4.51 6.33
C PRO A 497 35.30 3.15 6.10
N MET A 498 34.05 3.04 6.52
CA MET A 498 33.22 1.87 6.22
C MET A 498 32.93 1.88 4.72
N THR A 499 33.24 0.77 4.05
CA THR A 499 32.87 0.57 2.64
C THR A 499 31.79 -0.51 2.60
N ARG A 500 30.73 -0.25 1.84
CA ARG A 500 29.62 -1.17 1.69
C ARG A 500 29.37 -1.42 0.21
N THR A 501 29.16 -2.68 -0.17
CA THR A 501 28.69 -3.00 -1.52
C THR A 501 27.30 -2.42 -1.73
N THR A 502 27.16 -1.58 -2.75
CA THR A 502 25.90 -1.00 -3.18
C THR A 502 25.44 -1.65 -4.47
N PHE A 503 24.12 -1.69 -4.68
CA PHE A 503 23.50 -2.27 -5.88
C PHE A 503 22.71 -1.24 -6.70
N HIS A 504 22.64 0.00 -6.23
CA HIS A 504 22.10 1.13 -7.00
C HIS A 504 23.02 1.48 -8.16
N ASP A 505 22.50 2.28 -9.09
CA ASP A 505 23.26 2.76 -10.26
C ASP A 505 23.00 4.25 -10.45
N ILE A 506 23.80 4.90 -11.28
CA ILE A 506 23.73 6.34 -11.55
C ILE A 506 23.63 6.56 -13.05
N ASN A 507 22.50 7.11 -13.49
CA ASN A 507 22.29 7.49 -14.88
C ASN A 507 22.75 8.92 -15.13
N ASN A 508 23.95 9.07 -15.71
CA ASN A 508 24.48 10.36 -16.13
C ASN A 508 24.03 10.78 -17.54
N GLU A 509 23.34 9.91 -18.29
CA GLU A 509 22.83 10.20 -19.63
C GLU A 509 21.41 10.79 -19.61
N GLY A 510 20.84 10.96 -18.41
CA GLY A 510 19.48 11.47 -18.22
C GLY A 510 19.33 12.97 -18.49
N THR A 511 18.08 13.39 -18.67
CA THR A 511 17.71 14.80 -18.92
C THR A 511 17.83 15.70 -17.68
N TYR A 512 17.77 15.12 -16.48
CA TYR A 512 17.66 15.84 -15.21
C TYR A 512 18.82 15.49 -14.29
N ASN A 513 19.65 16.47 -13.93
CA ASN A 513 20.76 16.31 -12.99
C ASN A 513 20.29 15.93 -11.56
N THR A 514 19.08 16.35 -11.18
CA THR A 514 18.44 16.05 -9.88
C THR A 514 17.84 14.65 -9.79
N SER A 515 17.84 13.85 -10.86
CA SER A 515 17.19 12.53 -10.93
C SER A 515 18.08 11.47 -11.59
N ARG A 516 19.36 11.38 -11.17
CA ARG A 516 20.34 10.43 -11.72
C ARG A 516 20.27 9.06 -11.07
N PHE A 517 19.95 9.01 -9.78
CA PHE A 517 19.93 7.78 -8.98
C PHE A 517 18.92 6.75 -9.49
N ILE A 518 19.38 5.51 -9.62
CA ILE A 518 18.56 4.34 -9.93
C ILE A 518 18.55 3.43 -8.70
N PRO A 519 17.38 3.17 -8.08
CA PRO A 519 17.28 2.28 -6.92
C PRO A 519 17.85 0.88 -7.18
N ALA A 520 18.46 0.29 -6.15
CA ALA A 520 19.06 -1.05 -6.23
C ALA A 520 18.10 -2.11 -6.77
N ILE A 521 16.84 -2.05 -6.37
CA ILE A 521 15.79 -2.98 -6.80
C ILE A 521 15.69 -3.04 -8.32
N LYS A 522 15.79 -1.91 -9.03
CA LYS A 522 15.72 -1.88 -10.50
C LYS A 522 16.85 -2.69 -11.13
N GLN A 523 18.07 -2.53 -10.62
CA GLN A 523 19.26 -3.22 -11.12
C GLN A 523 19.23 -4.71 -10.79
N VAL A 524 18.92 -5.03 -9.54
CA VAL A 524 18.86 -6.42 -9.05
C VAL A 524 17.78 -7.20 -9.80
N LEU A 525 16.59 -6.64 -9.99
CA LEU A 525 15.52 -7.27 -10.75
C LEU A 525 15.82 -7.37 -12.26
N THR A 526 16.50 -6.38 -12.85
CA THR A 526 16.99 -6.48 -14.23
C THR A 526 17.91 -7.68 -14.39
N LYS A 527 18.90 -7.84 -13.49
CA LYS A 527 19.83 -8.97 -13.50
C LYS A 527 19.12 -10.29 -13.21
N ALA A 528 18.17 -10.32 -12.27
CA ALA A 528 17.37 -11.50 -11.95
C ALA A 528 16.57 -11.97 -13.17
N SER A 529 15.91 -11.04 -13.86
CA SER A 529 15.11 -11.31 -15.06
C SER A 529 15.91 -11.93 -16.20
N ARG A 530 17.23 -11.71 -16.21
CA ARG A 530 18.14 -12.24 -17.22
C ARG A 530 18.90 -13.46 -16.72
N TYR A 531 18.65 -13.97 -15.51
CA TYR A 531 19.44 -15.04 -14.88
C TYR A 531 20.94 -14.69 -14.72
N HIS A 532 21.26 -13.40 -14.58
CA HIS A 532 22.63 -12.88 -14.40
C HIS A 532 22.87 -12.30 -13.00
N LEU A 533 21.92 -12.50 -12.08
CA LEU A 533 22.08 -12.03 -10.71
C LEU A 533 23.07 -12.91 -9.97
N ASP A 534 23.97 -12.28 -9.23
CA ASP A 534 25.06 -12.90 -8.48
C ASP A 534 24.55 -13.93 -7.44
N GLU A 535 25.20 -15.09 -7.36
CA GLU A 535 24.76 -16.19 -6.50
C GLU A 535 25.32 -16.12 -5.07
N GLU A 536 26.39 -15.35 -4.83
CA GLU A 536 26.93 -15.15 -3.49
C GLU A 536 26.02 -14.22 -2.67
N TRP A 537 25.62 -13.11 -3.29
CA TRP A 537 24.74 -12.11 -2.68
C TRP A 537 23.26 -12.48 -2.80
N PHE A 538 22.88 -13.27 -3.81
CA PHE A 538 21.49 -13.65 -4.03
C PHE A 538 21.32 -15.15 -4.33
N PRO A 539 21.68 -16.05 -3.39
CA PRO A 539 21.58 -17.49 -3.63
C PRO A 539 20.15 -17.95 -3.93
N TYR A 540 20.05 -19.08 -4.62
CA TYR A 540 18.78 -19.82 -4.72
C TYR A 540 18.50 -20.52 -3.39
N PHE A 541 17.26 -20.48 -2.93
CA PHE A 541 16.89 -21.13 -1.67
C PHE A 541 16.88 -22.66 -1.78
N ARG A 542 16.37 -23.20 -2.90
CA ARG A 542 16.39 -24.65 -3.22
C ARG A 542 16.72 -24.89 -4.69
N ASP A 543 15.71 -24.80 -5.55
CA ASP A 543 15.83 -25.13 -6.97
C ASP A 543 16.74 -24.12 -7.71
N LYS A 544 17.84 -24.62 -8.26
CA LYS A 544 18.63 -23.89 -9.27
C LYS A 544 18.16 -24.33 -10.66
N PRO A 545 17.81 -23.40 -11.57
CA PRO A 545 17.41 -23.77 -12.92
C PRO A 545 18.55 -24.51 -13.63
N LEU A 546 18.23 -25.58 -14.36
CA LEU A 546 19.21 -26.24 -15.22
C LEU A 546 19.56 -25.32 -16.40
N GLN A 547 20.75 -25.50 -16.98
CA GLN A 547 21.19 -24.70 -18.13
C GLN A 547 20.19 -24.75 -19.29
N ASP A 548 19.51 -25.88 -19.47
CA ASP A 548 18.50 -26.11 -20.50
C ASP A 548 17.15 -25.45 -20.21
N ASP A 549 16.89 -25.06 -18.97
CA ASP A 549 15.65 -24.36 -18.56
C ASP A 549 15.79 -22.83 -18.71
N ILE A 550 17.02 -22.32 -18.83
CA ILE A 550 17.29 -20.89 -19.02
C ILE A 550 16.97 -20.52 -20.47
N PRO A 551 16.20 -19.45 -20.75
CA PRO A 551 15.92 -19.01 -22.12
C PRO A 551 17.20 -18.78 -22.94
N VAL A 552 17.24 -19.22 -24.19
CA VAL A 552 18.44 -19.15 -25.06
C VAL A 552 18.99 -17.72 -25.19
N SER A 553 18.11 -16.71 -25.22
CA SER A 553 18.49 -15.29 -25.22
C SER A 553 19.29 -14.87 -23.98
N SER A 554 19.12 -15.57 -22.86
CA SER A 554 19.84 -15.34 -21.60
C SER A 554 21.11 -16.20 -21.47
N ARG A 555 21.33 -17.20 -22.35
CA ARG A 555 22.52 -18.08 -22.34
C ARG A 555 23.77 -17.44 -22.96
N ALA A 556 23.60 -16.48 -23.88
CA ALA A 556 24.70 -15.93 -24.67
C ALA A 556 25.78 -15.17 -23.86
N ASN A 557 25.43 -14.68 -22.67
CA ASN A 557 26.35 -13.94 -21.79
C ASN A 557 26.94 -14.78 -20.65
N THR A 558 26.29 -15.88 -20.23
CA THR A 558 26.82 -16.80 -19.20
C THR A 558 27.96 -17.69 -19.71
N ALA A 559 28.08 -17.87 -21.03
CA ALA A 559 29.17 -18.63 -21.64
C ALA A 559 30.55 -17.92 -21.59
N ARG A 560 30.59 -16.59 -21.39
CA ARG A 560 31.85 -15.82 -21.34
C ARG A 560 32.51 -15.78 -19.97
N THR A 561 31.76 -15.96 -18.88
CA THR A 561 32.29 -15.94 -17.50
C THR A 561 32.79 -17.30 -17.03
N ASN A 562 32.30 -18.41 -17.58
CA ASN A 562 32.69 -19.78 -17.16
C ASN A 562 33.90 -20.37 -17.91
N GLN A 563 34.62 -19.61 -18.75
CA GLN A 563 35.82 -20.13 -19.44
C GLN A 563 37.12 -20.09 -18.61
N LEU A 564 37.08 -19.63 -17.35
CA LEU A 564 38.27 -19.61 -16.47
C LEU A 564 38.28 -20.64 -15.32
N SER A 565 37.26 -21.50 -15.18
CA SER A 565 37.25 -22.56 -14.16
C SER A 565 37.13 -23.95 -14.78
N ASN A 566 38.25 -24.43 -15.31
CA ASN A 566 38.34 -25.74 -15.95
C ASN A 566 38.48 -26.87 -14.90
N GLY A 567 37.66 -27.93 -15.06
CA GLY A 567 38.10 -29.30 -14.80
C GLY A 567 37.38 -30.08 -13.70
N THR A 568 36.36 -30.88 -14.06
CA THR A 568 36.41 -32.36 -14.08
C THR A 568 35.02 -32.94 -14.31
N GLY A 569 34.92 -33.86 -15.26
CA GLY A 569 33.67 -34.49 -15.68
C GLY A 569 33.07 -35.39 -14.59
N SER A 570 31.76 -35.31 -14.43
CA SER A 570 30.98 -36.27 -13.67
C SER A 570 29.92 -36.91 -14.57
N LEU A 571 30.22 -38.12 -15.01
CA LEU A 571 29.28 -39.08 -15.57
C LEU A 571 28.48 -39.70 -14.41
N ARG A 572 27.31 -39.16 -14.07
CA ARG A 572 26.32 -39.87 -13.22
C ARG A 572 24.89 -39.71 -13.73
N ASN A 573 24.45 -40.77 -14.40
CA ASN A 573 23.11 -41.37 -14.52
C ASN A 573 21.86 -40.46 -14.41
N PRO A 574 20.97 -40.41 -15.43
CA PRO A 574 19.72 -39.67 -15.37
C PRO A 574 18.62 -40.55 -14.76
N ARG A 575 18.31 -40.38 -13.47
CA ARG A 575 17.08 -40.98 -12.91
C ARG A 575 16.58 -40.24 -11.66
N ILE A 576 15.68 -39.28 -11.91
CA ILE A 576 14.30 -39.14 -11.41
C ILE A 576 13.83 -37.82 -12.03
N LYS A 577 13.17 -37.90 -13.18
CA LYS A 577 12.43 -36.76 -13.75
C LYS A 577 11.04 -36.80 -13.12
N ALA A 578 10.63 -35.74 -12.44
CA ALA A 578 9.22 -35.53 -12.11
C ALA A 578 8.46 -35.30 -13.42
N SER A 579 7.30 -35.93 -13.58
CA SER A 579 6.51 -35.95 -14.82
C SER A 579 5.93 -34.60 -15.27
N TRP A 580 6.27 -33.50 -14.58
CA TRP A 580 5.86 -32.13 -14.88
C TRP A 580 6.88 -31.37 -15.73
N ALA A 581 8.11 -31.86 -15.84
CA ALA A 581 9.14 -31.27 -16.71
C ALA A 581 9.03 -31.86 -18.13
N SER A 582 8.01 -31.44 -18.88
CA SER A 582 7.95 -31.72 -20.31
C SER A 582 8.74 -30.69 -21.11
N SER A 583 9.51 -31.20 -22.06
CA SER A 583 10.44 -30.52 -22.96
C SER A 583 9.81 -29.35 -23.71
N SER A 584 10.43 -28.17 -23.61
CA SER A 584 10.18 -26.98 -24.43
C SER A 584 10.66 -27.18 -25.87
N SER A 585 9.88 -27.89 -26.68
CA SER A 585 10.05 -27.89 -28.13
C SER A 585 9.28 -26.72 -28.74
N ILE A 586 10.05 -25.71 -29.13
CA ILE A 586 9.70 -24.51 -29.89
C ILE A 586 8.66 -24.80 -30.98
N ARG A 587 7.49 -24.15 -30.90
CA ARG A 587 6.66 -23.82 -32.08
C ARG A 587 6.55 -22.31 -32.20
N HIS A 588 7.44 -21.75 -33.02
CA HIS A 588 7.27 -20.43 -33.61
C HIS A 588 6.06 -20.47 -34.55
N VAL A 589 4.98 -19.79 -34.18
CA VAL A 589 4.01 -19.30 -35.16
C VAL A 589 3.95 -17.78 -34.97
N GLY A 590 4.37 -17.07 -36.01
CA GLY A 590 4.32 -15.61 -36.05
C GLY A 590 2.89 -15.11 -35.86
N SER A 591 2.71 -14.20 -34.91
CA SER A 591 1.53 -13.35 -34.85
C SER A 591 1.99 -11.91 -34.70
N THR A 592 1.98 -11.20 -35.83
CA THR A 592 1.86 -9.76 -35.87
C THR A 592 0.48 -9.36 -35.37
N SER A 593 0.37 -8.99 -34.09
CA SER A 593 -0.83 -8.33 -33.55
C SER A 593 -0.52 -7.61 -32.22
N SER A 594 -0.64 -6.28 -32.26
CA SER A 594 -0.91 -5.34 -31.15
C SER A 594 -0.22 -5.52 -29.78
N SER A 595 0.50 -4.47 -29.38
CA SER A 595 1.22 -4.19 -28.14
C SER A 595 0.36 -4.11 -26.85
N ILE A 596 -0.50 -5.08 -26.58
CA ILE A 596 -1.31 -5.12 -25.36
C ILE A 596 -1.22 -6.52 -24.75
N HIS A 597 -0.50 -6.62 -23.63
CA HIS A 597 -0.42 -7.75 -22.68
C HIS A 597 -0.53 -9.16 -23.26
N ASN A 598 0.64 -9.79 -23.51
CA ASN A 598 0.69 -11.20 -23.87
C ASN A 598 0.69 -12.05 -22.59
N PRO A 599 -0.32 -12.91 -22.33
CA PRO A 599 -0.41 -13.75 -21.13
C PRO A 599 0.73 -14.78 -21.00
N LEU A 600 1.69 -14.80 -21.94
CA LEU A 600 2.87 -15.67 -21.99
C LEU A 600 4.13 -15.03 -21.37
N ASN A 601 4.03 -13.80 -20.85
CA ASN A 601 5.18 -13.10 -20.27
C ASN A 601 5.61 -13.74 -18.94
N GLN A 602 6.93 -13.88 -18.74
CA GLN A 602 7.49 -14.35 -17.47
C GLN A 602 7.16 -13.38 -16.34
N LYS A 603 6.70 -13.91 -15.20
CA LYS A 603 6.45 -13.11 -13.98
C LYS A 603 7.66 -13.08 -13.06
N ILE A 604 7.92 -11.91 -12.49
CA ILE A 604 9.02 -11.67 -11.55
C ILE A 604 8.46 -10.93 -10.34
N PHE A 605 8.59 -11.55 -9.18
CA PHE A 605 8.08 -11.06 -7.91
C PHE A 605 9.24 -10.58 -7.05
N CYS A 606 9.03 -9.48 -6.34
CA CYS A 606 9.96 -8.93 -5.38
C CYS A 606 9.25 -8.69 -4.05
N TYR A 607 9.87 -9.08 -2.95
CA TYR A 607 9.41 -8.74 -1.61
C TYR A 607 10.55 -8.06 -0.85
N VAL A 608 10.29 -6.90 -0.25
CA VAL A 608 11.28 -6.18 0.56
C VAL A 608 10.79 -6.07 2.00
N ALA A 609 11.40 -6.84 2.90
CA ALA A 609 11.12 -6.75 4.33
C ALA A 609 11.70 -5.45 4.91
N GLY A 610 10.89 -4.71 5.64
CA GLY A 610 11.30 -3.44 6.25
C GLY A 610 10.93 -2.20 5.44
N GLY A 611 10.11 -2.32 4.38
CA GLY A 611 9.56 -1.18 3.66
C GLY A 611 10.10 -0.96 2.25
N ILE A 612 9.23 -0.56 1.32
CA ILE A 612 9.57 -0.14 -0.06
C ILE A 612 9.35 1.36 -0.24
N THR A 613 10.06 1.99 -1.16
CA THR A 613 9.87 3.42 -1.50
C THR A 613 9.04 3.60 -2.77
N TYR A 614 8.53 4.82 -2.98
CA TYR A 614 7.82 5.16 -4.23
C TYR A 614 8.73 5.12 -5.48
N SER A 615 10.04 5.33 -5.35
CA SER A 615 10.98 5.19 -6.47
C SER A 615 11.26 3.71 -6.81
N GLU A 616 11.26 2.83 -5.81
CA GLU A 616 11.30 1.38 -6.02
C GLU A 616 10.00 0.88 -6.68
N ILE A 617 8.84 1.41 -6.27
CA ILE A 617 7.56 1.13 -6.92
C ILE A 617 7.57 1.56 -8.39
N ARG A 618 7.98 2.81 -8.69
CA ARG A 618 8.12 3.32 -10.06
C ARG A 618 8.96 2.38 -10.94
N SER A 619 10.07 1.89 -10.38
CA SER A 619 10.99 0.99 -11.08
C SER A 619 10.33 -0.29 -11.59
N ILE A 620 9.29 -0.80 -10.91
CA ILE A 620 8.54 -2.01 -11.31
C ILE A 620 7.75 -1.77 -12.60
N TYR A 621 7.12 -0.61 -12.74
CA TYR A 621 6.38 -0.24 -13.94
C TYR A 621 7.32 0.03 -15.12
N GLU A 622 8.45 0.69 -14.86
CA GLU A 622 9.50 0.92 -15.87
C GLU A 622 10.09 -0.41 -16.38
N LEU A 623 10.37 -1.36 -15.48
CA LEU A 623 10.87 -2.68 -15.85
C LEU A 623 9.83 -3.50 -16.63
N SER A 624 8.58 -3.45 -16.20
CA SER A 624 7.50 -4.17 -16.89
C SER A 624 7.34 -3.69 -18.32
N SER A 625 7.40 -2.36 -18.52
CA SER A 625 7.29 -1.73 -19.84
C SER A 625 8.52 -2.00 -20.72
N SER A 626 9.73 -1.91 -20.16
CA SER A 626 10.98 -2.00 -20.93
C SER A 626 11.42 -3.43 -21.27
N LEU A 627 11.12 -4.41 -20.41
CA LEU A 627 11.54 -5.80 -20.59
C LEU A 627 10.44 -6.71 -21.14
N ASN A 628 9.22 -6.19 -21.31
CA ASN A 628 8.03 -6.97 -21.70
C ASN A 628 7.86 -8.23 -20.81
N LYS A 629 7.97 -8.02 -19.49
CA LYS A 629 7.77 -9.02 -18.44
C LYS A 629 6.86 -8.44 -17.37
N GLU A 630 6.27 -9.29 -16.54
CA GLU A 630 5.39 -8.81 -15.48
C GLU A 630 6.17 -8.73 -14.18
N PHE A 631 6.40 -7.52 -13.68
CA PHE A 631 7.01 -7.33 -12.37
C PHE A 631 5.95 -6.95 -11.33
N TYR A 632 6.13 -7.46 -10.11
CA TYR A 632 5.33 -7.14 -8.94
C TYR A 632 6.25 -6.92 -7.73
N ILE A 633 5.90 -5.97 -6.87
CA ILE A 633 6.64 -5.71 -5.63
C ILE A 633 5.69 -5.68 -4.43
N GLY A 634 6.17 -6.15 -3.29
CA GLY A 634 5.47 -5.98 -2.04
C GLY A 634 6.36 -5.87 -0.81
N SER A 635 5.73 -5.57 0.31
CA SER A 635 6.37 -5.20 1.58
C SER A 635 5.33 -5.25 2.70
N GLU A 636 5.73 -4.97 3.94
CA GLU A 636 4.78 -4.65 5.01
C GLU A 636 4.25 -3.22 4.92
N SER A 637 5.06 -2.29 4.42
CA SER A 637 4.69 -0.88 4.27
C SER A 637 5.40 -0.18 3.12
N ILE A 638 4.85 0.97 2.72
CA ILE A 638 5.49 1.92 1.80
C ILE A 638 6.07 3.06 2.64
N LEU A 639 7.39 3.22 2.59
CA LEU A 639 8.12 4.23 3.35
C LEU A 639 8.20 5.53 2.58
N LYS A 640 7.75 6.61 3.23
CA LYS A 640 8.17 7.97 2.92
C LYS A 640 9.52 8.25 3.59
N PRO A 641 10.30 9.25 3.15
CA PRO A 641 11.57 9.58 3.79
C PRO A 641 11.44 9.86 5.29
N ARG A 642 10.38 10.55 5.70
CA ARG A 642 10.03 10.74 7.11
C ARG A 642 9.80 9.42 7.85
N ASP A 643 9.11 8.46 7.24
CA ASP A 643 8.83 7.16 7.85
C ASP A 643 10.13 6.37 8.07
N PHE A 644 11.08 6.46 7.14
CA PHE A 644 12.40 5.85 7.29
C PHE A 644 13.20 6.48 8.45
N LEU A 645 13.20 7.80 8.58
CA LEU A 645 13.82 8.48 9.73
C LEU A 645 13.20 8.05 11.07
N ILE A 646 11.87 7.93 11.12
CA ILE A 646 11.16 7.41 12.30
C ILE A 646 11.52 5.95 12.56
N GLY A 647 11.70 5.14 11.51
CA GLY A 647 12.18 3.77 11.59
C GLY A 647 13.55 3.68 12.25
N LEU A 648 14.50 4.52 11.84
CA LEU A 648 15.84 4.60 12.45
C LEU A 648 15.79 4.99 13.94
N GLN A 649 14.84 5.84 14.34
CA GLN A 649 14.63 6.19 15.74
C GLN A 649 13.98 5.05 16.53
N SER A 650 13.07 4.30 15.89
CA SER A 650 12.26 3.24 16.50
C SER A 650 13.02 1.94 16.72
N ILE A 651 14.11 1.73 15.98
CA ILE A 651 14.96 0.54 16.14
C ILE A 651 15.95 0.67 17.32
N ASP A 652 15.94 1.79 18.05
CA ASP A 652 16.79 2.03 19.21
C ASP A 652 16.49 1.07 20.38
N LYS A 653 17.52 0.67 21.13
CA LYS A 653 17.34 -0.23 22.29
C LYS A 653 16.57 0.45 23.45
N ALA A 654 16.54 1.78 23.48
CA ALA A 654 15.75 2.53 24.46
C ALA A 654 14.23 2.44 24.19
N LYS A 655 13.81 1.94 23.03
CA LYS A 655 12.40 1.75 22.70
C LYS A 655 11.99 0.30 22.97
N SER A 656 11.01 0.14 23.84
CA SER A 656 10.35 -1.13 24.12
C SER A 656 9.14 -1.34 23.19
N PRO A 657 8.61 -2.57 23.06
CA PRO A 657 7.38 -2.83 22.32
C PRO A 657 6.19 -1.93 22.71
N ILE A 658 6.11 -1.55 23.99
CA ILE A 658 5.04 -0.70 24.52
C ILE A 658 5.14 0.72 23.95
N ASP A 659 6.36 1.21 23.72
CA ASP A 659 6.61 2.55 23.17
C ASP A 659 6.38 2.65 21.66
N LEU A 660 6.33 1.50 20.98
CA LEU A 660 6.37 1.40 19.51
C LEU A 660 5.01 1.20 18.86
N ASP A 661 3.95 1.05 19.65
CA ASP A 661 2.56 0.88 19.20
C ASP A 661 2.38 -0.15 18.06
N LEU A 662 3.10 -1.27 18.14
CA LEU A 662 3.16 -2.25 17.06
C LEU A 662 1.82 -2.98 16.87
N ASN A 663 1.26 -2.95 15.67
CA ASN A 663 0.00 -3.64 15.36
C ASN A 663 0.07 -5.15 15.60
N ILE A 664 1.18 -5.79 15.23
CA ILE A 664 1.38 -7.22 15.47
C ILE A 664 1.34 -7.56 16.97
N ALA A 665 1.81 -6.66 17.83
CA ALA A 665 1.73 -6.85 19.28
C ALA A 665 0.28 -6.72 19.76
N LYS A 666 -0.51 -5.79 19.22
CA LYS A 666 -1.95 -5.67 19.54
C LYS A 666 -2.72 -6.92 19.11
N GLU A 667 -2.41 -7.46 17.94
CA GLU A 667 -3.07 -8.65 17.38
C GLU A 667 -2.75 -9.92 18.16
N LEU A 668 -1.49 -10.12 18.56
CA LEU A 668 -1.10 -11.26 19.39
C LEU A 668 -1.68 -11.22 20.81
N ASN A 669 -2.05 -10.02 21.29
CA ASN A 669 -2.69 -9.81 22.58
C ASN A 669 -4.23 -9.70 22.50
N GLN A 670 -4.84 -10.02 21.35
CA GLN A 670 -6.29 -9.98 21.22
C GLN A 670 -6.98 -10.95 22.19
N PRO A 671 -8.20 -10.60 22.66
CA PRO A 671 -8.99 -11.49 23.49
C PRO A 671 -9.22 -12.83 22.80
N ARG A 672 -9.15 -13.91 23.55
CA ARG A 672 -9.48 -15.26 23.04
C ARG A 672 -10.97 -15.55 23.16
N GLU A 673 -11.63 -14.98 24.15
CA GLU A 673 -13.06 -15.17 24.39
C GLU A 673 -13.90 -14.26 23.51
N CYS A 674 -14.99 -14.80 22.96
CA CYS A 674 -15.94 -14.02 22.19
C CYS A 674 -16.83 -13.16 23.12
N PRO A 675 -17.44 -12.07 22.62
CA PRO A 675 -18.35 -11.25 23.42
C PRO A 675 -19.56 -12.04 23.94
N GLN A 676 -19.89 -11.88 25.22
CA GLN A 676 -20.98 -12.63 25.89
C GLN A 676 -22.35 -12.41 25.23
N PHE A 677 -22.57 -11.24 24.63
CA PHE A 677 -23.83 -10.95 23.94
C PHE A 677 -24.09 -11.83 22.72
N LEU A 678 -23.07 -12.52 22.20
CA LEU A 678 -23.25 -13.48 21.11
C LEU A 678 -24.00 -14.74 21.57
N TYR A 679 -24.12 -14.98 22.88
CA TYR A 679 -24.94 -16.07 23.44
C TYR A 679 -26.39 -15.62 23.74
N GLU A 680 -26.69 -14.32 23.68
CA GLU A 680 -28.04 -13.82 23.92
C GLU A 680 -28.97 -14.18 22.75
N THR A 681 -29.89 -15.12 22.96
CA THR A 681 -31.01 -15.37 22.04
C THR A 681 -32.16 -14.40 22.31
N ALA A 682 -32.80 -13.87 21.26
CA ALA A 682 -34.00 -13.03 21.41
C ALA A 682 -35.09 -13.78 22.20
N ALA A 683 -35.66 -13.15 23.23
CA ALA A 683 -36.73 -13.74 24.03
C ALA A 683 -37.91 -14.15 23.13
N PRO A 684 -38.57 -15.30 23.38
CA PRO A 684 -39.78 -15.66 22.66
C PRO A 684 -40.80 -14.51 22.79
N PRO A 685 -41.56 -14.18 21.73
CA PRO A 685 -42.66 -13.25 21.88
C PRO A 685 -43.58 -13.75 23.02
N PRO A 686 -44.06 -12.87 23.91
CA PRO A 686 -44.91 -13.29 25.02
C PRO A 686 -46.11 -14.07 24.47
N PRO A 687 -46.53 -15.16 25.14
CA PRO A 687 -47.67 -15.95 24.67
C PRO A 687 -48.86 -15.02 24.50
N ARG A 688 -49.46 -15.02 23.30
CA ARG A 688 -50.73 -14.34 23.06
C ARG A 688 -51.77 -14.95 24.00
N THR A 689 -51.96 -14.35 25.16
CA THR A 689 -53.04 -14.69 26.08
C THR A 689 -54.37 -14.41 25.37
N GLY A 690 -55.12 -15.47 25.13
CA GLY A 690 -56.58 -15.50 24.94
C GLY A 690 -57.20 -14.41 24.05
N SER A 691 -57.67 -14.82 22.88
CA SER A 691 -58.71 -14.10 22.14
C SER A 691 -59.88 -13.71 23.06
N LEU A 692 -60.02 -12.42 23.38
CA LEU A 692 -61.26 -11.88 23.92
C LEU A 692 -62.35 -11.90 22.83
N PRO A 693 -63.64 -12.09 23.17
CA PRO A 693 -64.71 -12.18 22.19
C PRO A 693 -64.81 -10.88 21.34
N PRO A 694 -65.23 -10.96 20.07
CA PRO A 694 -65.13 -9.85 19.10
C PRO A 694 -65.91 -8.57 19.48
N ASN A 695 -66.81 -8.63 20.47
CA ASN A 695 -67.70 -7.50 20.80
C ASN A 695 -67.19 -6.56 21.91
N GLN A 696 -66.09 -6.86 22.62
CA GLN A 696 -65.54 -5.93 23.63
C GLN A 696 -64.32 -5.13 23.13
N ALA A 697 -63.63 -5.61 22.09
CA ALA A 697 -62.46 -4.91 21.54
C ALA A 697 -62.84 -3.65 20.75
N ILE A 698 -63.98 -3.67 20.05
CA ILE A 698 -64.46 -2.53 19.25
C ILE A 698 -64.95 -1.40 20.16
N GLN A 699 -65.64 -1.72 21.25
CA GLN A 699 -66.14 -0.72 22.21
C GLN A 699 -64.99 -0.06 23.00
N ASN A 700 -63.95 -0.82 23.35
CA ASN A 700 -62.75 -0.26 23.99
C ASN A 700 -61.87 0.55 23.03
N GLN A 701 -61.81 0.21 21.74
CA GLN A 701 -61.10 1.04 20.74
C GLN A 701 -61.85 2.34 20.42
N MET A 702 -63.19 2.31 20.33
CA MET A 702 -63.98 3.53 20.16
C MET A 702 -63.88 4.48 21.37
N ASN A 703 -63.92 3.95 22.60
CA ASN A 703 -63.75 4.77 23.80
C ASN A 703 -62.34 5.36 23.93
N LYS A 704 -61.29 4.61 23.52
CA LYS A 704 -59.91 5.14 23.49
C LYS A 704 -59.74 6.22 22.43
N PHE A 705 -60.32 6.02 21.25
CA PHE A 705 -60.27 7.01 20.17
C PHE A 705 -61.03 8.30 20.55
N GLN A 706 -62.19 8.19 21.21
CA GLN A 706 -62.92 9.36 21.73
C GLN A 706 -62.10 10.11 22.79
N HIS A 707 -61.44 9.39 23.69
CA HIS A 707 -60.60 10.01 24.72
C HIS A 707 -59.35 10.70 24.13
N ASP A 708 -58.70 10.09 23.14
CA ASP A 708 -57.52 10.66 22.48
C ASP A 708 -57.89 11.90 21.63
N VAL A 709 -59.08 11.91 21.02
CA VAL A 709 -59.62 13.08 20.31
C VAL A 709 -59.95 14.22 21.27
N GLU A 710 -60.55 13.95 22.43
CA GLU A 710 -60.82 14.96 23.46
C GLU A 710 -59.53 15.57 24.04
N ILE A 711 -58.46 14.78 24.18
CA ILE A 711 -57.15 15.27 24.63
C ILE A 711 -56.50 16.16 23.57
N GLN A 712 -56.56 15.78 22.28
CA GLN A 712 -56.03 16.62 21.21
C GLN A 712 -56.83 17.91 21.02
N GLN A 713 -58.15 17.89 21.22
CA GLN A 713 -58.97 19.10 21.19
C GLN A 713 -58.62 20.07 22.32
N LYS A 714 -58.40 19.56 23.54
CA LYS A 714 -57.92 20.40 24.67
C LYS A 714 -56.55 21.00 24.42
N ILE A 715 -55.61 20.23 23.87
CA ILE A 715 -54.26 20.73 23.55
C ILE A 715 -54.31 21.83 22.47
N PHE A 716 -55.22 21.69 21.49
CA PHE A 716 -55.41 22.68 20.44
C PHE A 716 -56.09 23.96 20.95
N GLU A 717 -57.06 23.86 21.85
CA GLU A 717 -57.73 25.00 22.49
C GLU A 717 -56.78 25.76 23.44
N ASP A 718 -55.93 25.05 24.20
CA ASP A 718 -54.95 25.67 25.10
C ASP A 718 -53.86 26.43 24.35
N GLN A 719 -53.38 25.92 23.21
CA GLN A 719 -52.35 26.58 22.41
C GLN A 719 -52.84 27.85 21.68
N HIS A 720 -54.13 27.92 21.34
CA HIS A 720 -54.70 29.10 20.68
C HIS A 720 -55.15 30.21 21.65
N SER A 721 -55.24 29.94 22.96
CA SER A 721 -55.57 30.95 23.98
C SER A 721 -54.39 31.85 24.39
N LEU A 722 -53.15 31.46 24.05
CA LEU A 722 -51.92 32.14 24.47
C LEU A 722 -51.31 33.09 23.42
N ALA A 723 -51.93 33.21 22.24
CA ALA A 723 -51.45 34.06 21.14
C ALA A 723 -52.35 35.28 20.89
N SER A 724 -52.69 36.04 21.93
CA SER A 724 -53.20 37.41 21.74
C SER A 724 -52.81 38.33 22.89
N SER A 725 -51.72 39.09 22.72
CA SER A 725 -51.57 40.51 23.09
C SER A 725 -50.11 40.89 23.32
N GLY A 726 -49.69 42.07 22.83
CA GLY A 726 -48.65 42.85 23.52
C GLY A 726 -47.33 43.18 22.80
N HIS A 727 -47.40 44.10 21.84
CA HIS A 727 -46.52 45.27 21.72
C HIS A 727 -45.04 45.19 21.28
N TYR A 728 -44.85 45.61 20.03
CA TYR A 728 -43.71 46.37 19.49
C TYR A 728 -43.65 47.82 20.02
N ARG A 729 -42.45 48.33 20.38
CA ARG A 729 -42.04 49.75 20.12
C ARG A 729 -40.52 50.03 20.27
N LYS A 730 -39.90 50.43 19.14
CA LYS A 730 -38.89 51.49 18.86
C LYS A 730 -37.71 51.79 19.85
N ARG A 731 -36.47 51.84 19.31
CA ARG A 731 -35.67 53.10 19.05
C ARG A 731 -34.23 52.87 18.50
N LEU A 732 -33.98 53.44 17.30
CA LEU A 732 -32.90 54.36 16.84
C LEU A 732 -31.38 54.19 17.13
N SER A 733 -30.62 54.34 16.02
CA SER A 733 -29.28 54.99 15.83
C SER A 733 -28.02 54.26 16.36
N ALA A 734 -26.82 54.30 15.75
CA ALA A 734 -26.17 55.27 14.86
C ALA A 734 -25.01 54.65 14.04
N SER A 735 -24.55 55.41 13.04
CA SER A 735 -23.51 55.16 12.03
C SER A 735 -22.06 55.14 12.52
N THR A 736 -21.13 54.57 11.72
CA THR A 736 -19.86 55.23 11.34
C THR A 736 -19.19 54.60 10.11
N LYS A 737 -18.45 55.44 9.37
CA LYS A 737 -17.89 55.30 8.01
C LYS A 737 -16.42 54.82 7.98
N SER A 738 -15.93 54.53 6.77
CA SER A 738 -14.58 54.73 6.17
C SER A 738 -13.92 53.42 5.70
N SER A 739 -13.16 53.33 4.60
CA SER A 739 -12.89 54.21 3.44
C SER A 739 -12.08 53.38 2.42
N SER A 740 -12.27 53.69 1.15
CA SER A 740 -11.63 53.16 -0.06
C SER A 740 -10.15 53.53 -0.23
N GLY A 741 -9.38 52.68 -0.91
CA GLY A 741 -8.05 53.00 -1.45
C GLY A 741 -7.78 52.24 -2.76
N SER A 742 -7.74 52.98 -3.87
CA SER A 742 -7.39 52.55 -5.22
C SER A 742 -5.89 52.75 -5.50
N ASN A 743 -5.26 51.85 -6.26
CA ASN A 743 -4.01 52.15 -6.97
C ASN A 743 -3.89 51.36 -8.27
N GLU A 744 -3.73 52.09 -9.38
CA GLU A 744 -3.36 51.60 -10.71
C GLU A 744 -1.85 51.35 -10.82
N SER A 745 -1.42 50.31 -11.53
CA SER A 745 -0.07 50.21 -12.08
C SER A 745 -0.04 49.47 -13.43
N LYS A 746 0.73 50.02 -14.38
CA LYS A 746 0.94 49.55 -15.77
C LYS A 746 1.84 48.29 -15.84
N PRO A 747 1.79 47.50 -16.93
CA PRO A 747 2.36 46.15 -16.97
C PRO A 747 3.85 46.10 -17.32
N LYS A 748 4.59 45.17 -16.68
CA LYS A 748 5.90 44.67 -17.13
C LYS A 748 5.69 43.36 -17.91
N GLU A 749 6.46 43.19 -18.98
CA GLU A 749 6.46 42.02 -19.88
C GLU A 749 6.62 40.69 -19.12
N LYS A 750 5.78 39.71 -19.46
CA LYS A 750 5.78 38.35 -18.90
C LYS A 750 6.64 37.43 -19.76
N GLU A 751 7.79 37.00 -19.25
CA GLU A 751 8.33 35.68 -19.58
C GLU A 751 7.47 34.61 -18.91
N THR A 752 7.14 33.54 -19.64
CA THR A 752 6.27 32.45 -19.18
C THR A 752 6.96 31.57 -18.12
N LYS A 753 6.32 31.40 -16.95
CA LYS A 753 6.80 30.60 -15.80
C LYS A 753 7.30 29.18 -16.15
N THR A 754 6.75 28.56 -17.19
CA THR A 754 7.11 27.21 -17.66
C THR A 754 8.57 27.11 -18.11
N SER A 755 9.14 28.17 -18.69
CA SER A 755 10.55 28.22 -19.12
C SER A 755 11.52 28.31 -17.93
N ARG A 756 11.13 28.99 -16.85
CA ARG A 756 11.92 29.04 -15.61
C ARG A 756 11.97 27.72 -14.88
N LEU A 757 10.85 26.98 -14.83
CA LEU A 757 10.79 25.68 -14.15
C LEU A 757 11.74 24.67 -14.80
N LYS A 758 11.81 24.61 -16.14
CA LYS A 758 12.77 23.72 -16.84
C LYS A 758 14.24 24.03 -16.55
N LYS A 759 14.60 25.26 -16.17
CA LYS A 759 15.98 25.64 -15.78
C LYS A 759 16.33 25.32 -14.33
N LEU A 760 15.36 25.00 -13.47
CA LEU A 760 15.61 24.65 -12.07
C LEU A 760 15.91 23.16 -11.86
N PHE A 761 15.55 22.32 -12.85
CA PHE A 761 15.72 20.86 -12.81
C PHE A 761 16.71 20.33 -13.85
N LYS A 762 17.16 21.20 -14.78
CA LYS A 762 18.27 20.96 -15.69
C LYS A 762 19.47 21.71 -15.17
#